data_AF-A0A1C6U299-F1
#
_entry.id   AF-A0A1C6U299-F1
#
_cell.length_a   1.000
_cell.length_b   1.000
_cell.length_c   1.000
_cell.angle_alpha   90.00
_cell.angle_beta   90.00
_cell.angle_gamma   90.00
#
_symmetry.space_group_name_H-M   'P 1'
#
loop_
_entity.id
_entity.type
_entity.pdbx_description
1 polymer ?
#
loop_
_entity_poly.entity_id
_entity_poly.type
_entity_poly.pdbx_seq_one_letter_code
_entity_poly.pdbx_strand_id
1 'polypeptide(L)'
;MSFNPYVPRPIDRPTEVPLGAHADLTTLDEAKIFAAPDNPADWPAWREQLTRWRADARARLGYTGAHYDEIAGDCFTVCLAWLWDETLYDHDRGEFTVAAFLDAARRDFGGFDGVVLWHAYPVIGLDDRNQFDWYRDVPELPQVVRAFQDAGVRVFVDYNPWDTGTRREPGADAEEVAALADRLGVDGVFLDTLKEGAGELRKALDAVRPGLVLEGESRVPLARISDHAMSWAQWFADSDTPGVLRAKWFERRHVLHHTRRWHRDHLDELHSAWLNGCGVLVWESVFGVWVGWNERDRAVLRAMRRVQASHAAWLRAEDWVPLADHPGAGQVYASRWTHDGQPLWTVVNRGADHDGPWLLTDARPGRFVDLVTGAELTVTELEDGRVAVGGPLPAGAIAAVVATDTPVPRHEPPTGDPSFPARAAVRARTPWSPLAALPDGMVTVDGGRHDLTVHHRVRETGLYGEAPYVDEWKPLPPRLHHTGTLRRPVRLGRFAIDTHEVTHGQYARFLAATGYRPVRPERFTAGQGPADAPVTGVDLADARAYADWAGLRLPTEDEWQVAAEAGLLVRREPLVWNLTESEHSDGRTRFVILKGGCAYRAEGSDWYLDGGPQPPDVSVKLLLTGAGLGRSTSIGFRCAADLPEVAR
;
A
#
# COMPACT_ATOMS: atom_id res chain seq x y z
N MET A 1 -18.92 -24.12 -12.71
CA MET A 1 -18.97 -22.83 -13.44
C MET A 1 -17.54 -22.39 -13.69
N SER A 2 -17.19 -22.00 -14.91
CA SER A 2 -15.86 -21.43 -15.20
C SER A 2 -15.67 -20.13 -14.41
N PHE A 3 -14.50 -19.92 -13.82
CA PHE A 3 -14.16 -18.66 -13.14
C PHE A 3 -14.14 -17.54 -14.18
N ASN A 4 -15.00 -16.52 -13.99
CA ASN A 4 -14.97 -15.29 -14.78
C ASN A 4 -14.30 -14.20 -13.91
N PRO A 5 -13.09 -13.73 -14.27
CA PRO A 5 -12.35 -12.76 -13.46
C PRO A 5 -12.95 -11.34 -13.48
N TYR A 6 -13.87 -11.06 -14.39
CA TYR A 6 -14.51 -9.75 -14.53
C TYR A 6 -15.76 -9.59 -13.65
N VAL A 7 -16.13 -10.61 -12.86
CA VAL A 7 -17.27 -10.55 -11.94
C VAL A 7 -16.86 -10.96 -10.53
N PRO A 8 -17.48 -10.36 -9.49
CA PRO A 8 -17.22 -10.76 -8.12
C PRO A 8 -17.53 -12.23 -7.87
N ARG A 9 -16.61 -12.92 -7.18
CA ARG A 9 -16.83 -14.28 -6.69
C ARG A 9 -17.97 -14.28 -5.65
N PRO A 10 -18.67 -15.41 -5.43
CA PRO A 10 -19.73 -15.48 -4.42
C PRO A 10 -19.33 -14.98 -3.03
N ILE A 11 -18.10 -15.26 -2.57
CA ILE A 11 -17.56 -14.80 -1.27
C ILE A 11 -17.29 -13.29 -1.20
N ASP A 12 -17.25 -12.63 -2.35
CA ASP A 12 -16.96 -11.21 -2.47
C ASP A 12 -18.22 -10.36 -2.73
N ARG A 13 -19.35 -11.01 -3.01
CA ARG A 13 -20.65 -10.34 -3.20
C ARG A 13 -21.21 -9.82 -1.87
N PRO A 14 -22.03 -8.76 -1.91
CA PRO A 14 -22.79 -8.34 -0.74
C PRO A 14 -23.78 -9.45 -0.35
N THR A 15 -24.15 -9.50 0.93
CA THR A 15 -25.03 -10.52 1.50
C THR A 15 -26.45 -10.00 1.55
N GLU A 16 -27.37 -10.72 0.90
CA GLU A 16 -28.81 -10.41 0.96
C GLU A 16 -29.33 -10.54 2.39
N VAL A 17 -30.15 -9.58 2.80
CA VAL A 17 -30.76 -9.56 4.14
C VAL A 17 -32.17 -10.13 4.07
N PRO A 18 -32.47 -11.24 4.77
CA PRO A 18 -33.82 -11.79 4.81
C PRO A 18 -34.81 -10.81 5.46
N LEU A 19 -35.91 -10.48 4.76
CA LEU A 19 -36.91 -9.51 5.25
C LEU A 19 -38.00 -10.13 6.15
N GLY A 20 -38.04 -11.46 6.27
CA GLY A 20 -39.05 -12.15 7.08
C GLY A 20 -38.92 -11.83 8.58
N ALA A 21 -40.06 -11.61 9.24
CA ALA A 21 -40.10 -11.27 10.66
C ALA A 21 -39.46 -12.32 11.59
N HIS A 22 -39.37 -13.59 11.16
CA HIS A 22 -38.76 -14.69 11.91
C HIS A 22 -37.53 -15.28 11.21
N ALA A 23 -36.91 -14.54 10.30
CA ALA A 23 -35.73 -15.03 9.60
C ALA A 23 -34.54 -15.19 10.56
N ASP A 24 -33.80 -16.28 10.39
CA ASP A 24 -32.51 -16.48 11.04
C ASP A 24 -31.48 -15.54 10.43
N LEU A 25 -31.01 -14.59 11.24
CA LEU A 25 -30.05 -13.57 10.83
C LEU A 25 -28.61 -13.96 11.17
N THR A 26 -28.33 -15.14 11.74
CA THR A 26 -26.95 -15.53 12.07
C THR A 26 -26.07 -15.72 10.82
N THR A 27 -26.68 -15.94 9.66
CA THR A 27 -25.99 -15.97 8.35
C THR A 27 -25.33 -14.62 8.01
N LEU A 28 -25.81 -13.52 8.60
CA LEU A 28 -25.27 -12.18 8.44
C LEU A 28 -23.98 -11.95 9.23
N ASP A 29 -23.61 -12.85 10.16
CA ASP A 29 -22.39 -12.72 10.97
C ASP A 29 -21.11 -12.71 10.11
N GLU A 30 -21.17 -13.36 8.94
CA GLU A 30 -20.07 -13.46 7.98
C GLU A 30 -20.14 -12.42 6.84
N ALA A 31 -21.15 -11.54 6.85
CA ALA A 31 -21.35 -10.55 5.80
C ALA A 31 -20.19 -9.53 5.75
N LYS A 32 -19.83 -9.10 4.54
CA LYS A 32 -18.96 -7.94 4.34
C LYS A 32 -19.81 -6.67 4.31
N ILE A 33 -20.77 -6.68 3.40
CA ILE A 33 -21.78 -5.66 3.17
C ILE A 33 -23.14 -6.34 3.23
N PHE A 34 -24.09 -5.70 3.92
CA PHE A 34 -25.50 -6.03 3.83
C PHE A 34 -26.07 -5.38 2.57
N ALA A 35 -26.49 -6.19 1.61
CA ALA A 35 -27.13 -5.70 0.39
C ALA A 35 -28.43 -5.01 0.76
N ALA A 36 -28.63 -3.80 0.22
CA ALA A 36 -29.91 -3.11 0.31
C ALA A 36 -30.86 -3.63 -0.79
N PRO A 37 -32.17 -3.76 -0.52
CA PRO A 37 -33.15 -4.05 -1.56
C PRO A 37 -33.20 -2.92 -2.59
N ASP A 38 -33.40 -3.24 -3.87
CA ASP A 38 -33.50 -2.21 -4.92
C ASP A 38 -34.81 -1.41 -4.86
N ASN A 39 -35.85 -1.98 -4.26
CA ASN A 39 -37.12 -1.32 -4.07
C ASN A 39 -37.13 -0.52 -2.76
N PRO A 40 -37.26 0.82 -2.81
CA PRO A 40 -37.25 1.66 -1.60
C PRO A 40 -38.37 1.38 -0.61
N ALA A 41 -39.47 0.76 -1.05
CA ALA A 41 -40.55 0.34 -0.16
C ALA A 41 -40.12 -0.74 0.85
N ASP A 42 -39.07 -1.50 0.54
CA ASP A 42 -38.55 -2.58 1.38
C ASP A 42 -37.50 -2.10 2.40
N TRP A 43 -36.98 -0.87 2.25
CA TRP A 43 -35.92 -0.33 3.11
C TRP A 43 -36.31 -0.21 4.60
N PRO A 44 -37.54 0.17 4.99
CA PRO A 44 -37.92 0.18 6.40
C PRO A 44 -37.81 -1.20 7.05
N ALA A 45 -38.33 -2.24 6.41
CA ALA A 45 -38.24 -3.62 6.89
C ALA A 45 -36.79 -4.11 6.92
N TRP A 46 -36.00 -3.77 5.90
CA TRP A 46 -34.58 -4.07 5.87
C TRP A 46 -33.80 -3.46 7.04
N ARG A 47 -34.01 -2.17 7.35
CA ARG A 47 -33.38 -1.49 8.50
C ARG A 47 -33.79 -2.11 9.84
N GLU A 48 -35.03 -2.58 9.95
CA GLU A 48 -35.50 -3.31 11.13
C GLU A 48 -34.72 -4.62 11.32
N GLN A 49 -34.48 -5.37 10.24
CA GLN A 49 -33.66 -6.59 10.29
C GLN A 49 -32.21 -6.30 10.68
N LEU A 50 -31.60 -5.23 10.14
CA LEU A 50 -30.25 -4.82 10.54
C LEU A 50 -30.18 -4.46 12.03
N THR A 51 -31.19 -3.74 12.54
CA THR A 51 -31.28 -3.37 13.96
C THR A 51 -31.44 -4.60 14.84
N ARG A 52 -32.31 -5.54 14.46
CA ARG A 52 -32.49 -6.82 15.16
C ARG A 52 -31.21 -7.63 15.17
N TRP A 53 -30.58 -7.83 14.01
CA TRP A 53 -29.32 -8.56 13.89
C TRP A 53 -28.25 -7.99 14.83
N ARG A 54 -28.09 -6.66 14.84
CA ARG A 54 -27.09 -5.98 15.67
C ARG A 54 -27.34 -6.22 17.17
N ALA A 55 -28.59 -6.05 17.61
CA ALA A 55 -28.97 -6.27 19.00
C ALA A 55 -28.72 -7.72 19.43
N ASP A 56 -29.16 -8.69 18.61
CA ASP A 56 -28.98 -10.11 18.85
C ASP A 56 -27.49 -10.48 18.86
N ALA A 57 -26.71 -10.00 17.90
CA ALA A 57 -25.28 -10.27 17.80
C ALA A 57 -24.51 -9.72 19.00
N ARG A 58 -24.80 -8.48 19.44
CA ARG A 58 -24.18 -7.90 20.64
C ARG A 58 -24.51 -8.69 21.90
N ALA A 59 -25.77 -9.14 22.05
CA ALA A 59 -26.18 -10.02 23.14
C ALA A 59 -25.49 -11.38 23.10
N ARG A 60 -25.43 -12.05 21.94
CA ARG A 60 -24.76 -13.36 21.76
C ARG A 60 -23.28 -13.31 22.14
N LEU A 61 -22.61 -12.18 21.86
CA LEU A 61 -21.18 -12.00 22.10
C LEU A 61 -20.85 -11.37 23.46
N GLY A 62 -21.85 -10.93 24.23
CA GLY A 62 -21.61 -10.16 25.45
C GLY A 62 -20.82 -8.87 25.18
N TYR A 63 -21.09 -8.21 24.04
CA TYR A 63 -20.30 -7.08 23.57
C TYR A 63 -20.47 -5.85 24.47
N THR A 64 -19.35 -5.31 24.98
CA THR A 64 -19.32 -4.11 25.83
C THR A 64 -18.80 -2.87 25.12
N GLY A 65 -17.97 -3.04 24.09
CA GLY A 65 -17.31 -1.94 23.39
C GLY A 65 -16.22 -1.21 24.18
N ALA A 66 -15.79 -1.75 25.33
CA ALA A 66 -14.83 -1.10 26.22
C ALA A 66 -13.49 -0.75 25.57
N HIS A 67 -12.96 -1.63 24.70
CA HIS A 67 -11.69 -1.35 24.01
C HIS A 67 -11.78 -0.13 23.10
N TYR A 68 -12.95 0.15 22.50
CA TYR A 68 -13.14 1.34 21.68
C TYR A 68 -13.16 2.63 22.50
N ASP A 69 -13.42 2.56 23.81
CA ASP A 69 -13.31 3.72 24.71
C ASP A 69 -11.83 4.11 24.96
N GLU A 70 -10.91 3.16 24.77
CA GLU A 70 -9.45 3.36 24.93
C GLU A 70 -8.81 3.94 23.67
N ILE A 71 -9.45 3.80 22.50
CA ILE A 71 -8.93 4.31 21.24
C ILE A 71 -9.25 5.80 21.14
N ALA A 72 -8.26 6.62 21.48
CA ALA A 72 -8.34 8.06 21.25
C ALA A 72 -8.43 8.35 19.74
N GLY A 73 -9.06 9.46 19.35
CA GLY A 73 -8.98 10.07 18.01
C GLY A 73 -9.59 9.29 16.84
N ASP A 74 -9.57 9.93 15.68
CA ASP A 74 -10.04 9.40 14.39
C ASP A 74 -8.92 8.86 13.53
N CYS A 75 -9.29 7.95 12.63
CA CYS A 75 -8.39 7.39 11.65
C CYS A 75 -9.19 7.05 10.40
N PHE A 76 -9.65 8.03 9.63
CA PHE A 76 -10.46 7.81 8.43
C PHE A 76 -9.60 7.64 7.18
N THR A 77 -8.39 8.20 7.14
CA THR A 77 -7.51 8.02 5.98
C THR A 77 -6.14 7.55 6.43
N VAL A 78 -5.78 6.35 6.01
CA VAL A 78 -4.47 5.77 6.26
C VAL A 78 -3.71 5.65 4.96
N CYS A 79 -2.40 5.86 4.99
CA CYS A 79 -1.53 5.56 3.85
C CYS A 79 -0.70 4.31 4.13
N LEU A 80 -0.66 3.37 3.18
CA LEU A 80 0.34 2.32 3.18
C LEU A 80 1.57 2.83 2.42
N ALA A 81 2.64 3.12 3.17
CA ALA A 81 3.86 3.71 2.63
C ALA A 81 4.98 2.69 2.62
N TRP A 82 5.64 2.53 1.47
CA TRP A 82 6.94 1.87 1.43
C TRP A 82 7.95 2.69 2.24
N LEU A 83 8.64 2.06 3.19
CA LEU A 83 9.49 2.78 4.13
C LEU A 83 10.58 3.62 3.45
N TRP A 84 11.09 3.16 2.30
CA TRP A 84 12.11 3.85 1.51
C TRP A 84 11.55 4.44 0.21
N ASP A 85 10.28 4.81 0.20
CA ASP A 85 9.69 5.61 -0.86
C ASP A 85 10.46 6.93 -0.98
N GLU A 86 10.75 7.38 -2.20
CA GLU A 86 11.55 8.59 -2.45
C GLU A 86 10.90 9.89 -1.94
N THR A 87 9.61 9.86 -1.58
CA THR A 87 8.94 10.97 -0.89
C THR A 87 9.11 10.94 0.63
N LEU A 88 9.45 9.78 1.20
CA LEU A 88 9.65 9.56 2.63
C LEU A 88 11.14 9.39 3.02
N TYR A 89 11.99 8.99 2.09
CA TYR A 89 13.41 8.74 2.32
C TYR A 89 14.27 9.27 1.17
N ASP A 90 15.22 10.14 1.50
CA ASP A 90 16.23 10.63 0.58
C ASP A 90 17.39 9.62 0.51
N HIS A 91 17.50 8.91 -0.61
CA HIS A 91 18.52 7.88 -0.83
C HIS A 91 19.93 8.44 -0.93
N ASP A 92 20.09 9.69 -1.37
CA ASP A 92 21.42 10.28 -1.58
C ASP A 92 21.98 10.83 -0.25
N ARG A 93 21.11 11.40 0.59
CA ARG A 93 21.46 11.88 1.94
C ARG A 93 21.41 10.79 3.00
N GLY A 94 20.63 9.74 2.78
CA GLY A 94 20.41 8.66 3.74
C GLY A 94 19.54 9.08 4.92
N GLU A 95 18.51 9.91 4.70
CA GLU A 95 17.70 10.53 5.75
C GLU A 95 16.19 10.43 5.43
N PHE A 96 15.36 10.29 6.47
CA PHE A 96 13.90 10.35 6.32
C PHE A 96 13.38 11.79 6.21
N THR A 97 12.42 12.01 5.32
CA THR A 97 11.85 13.32 4.97
C THR A 97 10.37 13.44 5.33
N VAL A 98 10.01 13.09 6.57
CA VAL A 98 8.61 13.06 7.07
C VAL A 98 7.83 14.34 6.77
N ALA A 99 8.43 15.52 6.96
CA ALA A 99 7.76 16.79 6.68
C ALA A 99 7.37 16.94 5.21
N ALA A 100 8.28 16.62 4.28
CA ALA A 100 8.02 16.69 2.85
C ALA A 100 6.96 15.65 2.42
N PHE A 101 7.00 14.45 2.99
CA PHE A 101 5.98 13.42 2.79
C PHE A 101 4.59 13.92 3.21
N LEU A 102 4.49 14.53 4.39
CA LEU A 102 3.22 15.06 4.91
C LEU A 102 2.72 16.27 4.13
N ASP A 103 3.60 17.12 3.61
CA ASP A 103 3.20 18.23 2.73
C ASP A 103 2.63 17.71 1.41
N ALA A 104 3.22 16.66 0.83
CA ALA A 104 2.65 15.98 -0.32
C ALA A 104 1.29 15.35 0.00
N ALA A 105 1.17 14.67 1.15
CA ALA A 105 -0.10 14.08 1.60
C ALA A 105 -1.20 15.15 1.78
N ARG A 106 -0.88 16.31 2.37
CA ARG A 106 -1.82 17.44 2.52
C ARG A 106 -2.30 17.96 1.18
N ARG A 107 -1.38 18.18 0.24
CA ARG A 107 -1.69 18.67 -1.10
C ARG A 107 -2.57 17.68 -1.88
N ASP A 108 -2.20 16.40 -1.86
CA ASP A 108 -2.80 15.42 -2.76
C ASP A 108 -4.09 14.81 -2.17
N PHE A 109 -4.13 14.56 -0.86
CA PHE A 109 -5.22 13.81 -0.20
C PHE A 109 -5.86 14.54 1.00
N GLY A 110 -5.38 15.71 1.38
CA GLY A 110 -5.88 16.43 2.57
C GLY A 110 -5.23 15.89 3.85
N GLY A 111 -4.08 15.23 3.70
CA GLY A 111 -3.29 14.60 4.75
C GLY A 111 -3.77 13.19 5.04
N PHE A 112 -3.10 12.55 6.00
CA PHE A 112 -3.50 11.26 6.55
C PHE A 112 -3.76 11.37 8.06
N ASP A 113 -4.57 10.47 8.59
CA ASP A 113 -4.73 10.25 10.04
C ASP A 113 -3.78 9.17 10.53
N GLY A 114 -3.35 8.27 9.65
CA GLY A 114 -2.38 7.24 9.95
C GLY A 114 -1.48 6.88 8.78
N VAL A 115 -0.34 6.28 9.09
CA VAL A 115 0.59 5.71 8.11
C VAL A 115 1.01 4.32 8.55
N VAL A 116 0.91 3.35 7.63
CA VAL A 116 1.49 2.02 7.78
C VAL A 116 2.87 2.04 7.16
N LEU A 117 3.89 1.76 7.97
CA LEU A 117 5.29 1.72 7.53
C LEU A 117 5.62 0.35 6.95
N TRP A 118 5.34 0.10 5.67
CA TRP A 118 5.61 -1.19 5.02
C TRP A 118 7.11 -1.39 4.75
N HIS A 119 7.67 -2.55 5.12
CA HIS A 119 9.11 -2.68 5.38
C HIS A 119 9.81 -3.87 4.70
N ALA A 120 9.18 -5.04 4.61
CA ALA A 120 9.92 -6.28 4.28
C ALA A 120 9.62 -6.83 2.88
N TYR A 121 8.36 -6.98 2.49
CA TYR A 121 8.02 -7.43 1.14
C TYR A 121 8.09 -6.25 0.14
N PRO A 122 8.69 -6.38 -1.06
CA PRO A 122 9.12 -7.61 -1.70
C PRO A 122 10.61 -7.97 -1.52
N VAL A 123 11.37 -7.38 -0.59
CA VAL A 123 12.82 -7.65 -0.47
C VAL A 123 13.19 -8.80 0.48
N ILE A 124 12.30 -9.18 1.40
CA ILE A 124 12.50 -10.27 2.36
C ILE A 124 12.76 -11.61 1.66
N GLY A 125 13.71 -12.40 2.19
CA GLY A 125 14.24 -13.60 1.53
C GLY A 125 15.52 -13.38 0.71
N LEU A 126 16.01 -12.13 0.64
CA LEU A 126 17.32 -11.79 0.07
C LEU A 126 18.48 -12.45 0.83
N ASP A 127 18.37 -12.47 2.15
CA ASP A 127 19.27 -13.13 3.10
C ASP A 127 18.47 -13.62 4.32
N ASP A 128 19.17 -13.99 5.39
CA ASP A 128 18.59 -14.60 6.59
C ASP A 128 17.81 -13.63 7.49
N ARG A 129 17.81 -12.33 7.19
CA ARG A 129 17.01 -11.33 7.92
C ARG A 129 15.52 -11.63 7.84
N ASN A 130 14.87 -11.63 9.00
CA ASN A 130 13.42 -11.77 9.11
C ASN A 130 12.71 -10.42 9.07
N GLN A 131 11.38 -10.42 9.05
CA GLN A 131 10.56 -9.20 9.05
C GLN A 131 10.97 -8.21 10.16
N PHE A 132 11.26 -8.68 11.37
CA PHE A 132 11.59 -7.83 12.51
C PHE A 132 12.94 -7.12 12.31
N ASP A 133 13.93 -7.79 11.71
CA ASP A 133 15.24 -7.21 11.41
C ASP A 133 15.13 -5.98 10.49
N TRP A 134 14.20 -6.00 9.52
CA TRP A 134 13.97 -4.87 8.60
C TRP A 134 13.45 -3.60 9.30
N TYR A 135 12.86 -3.72 10.49
CA TYR A 135 12.61 -2.57 11.37
C TYR A 135 13.70 -2.38 12.43
N ARG A 136 14.27 -3.46 12.98
CA ARG A 136 15.25 -3.41 14.07
C ARG A 136 16.50 -2.64 13.67
N ASP A 137 16.94 -2.86 12.44
CA ASP A 137 18.19 -2.35 11.89
C ASP A 137 18.06 -0.93 11.29
N VAL A 138 16.91 -0.27 11.45
CA VAL A 138 16.72 1.15 11.09
C VAL A 138 16.73 2.01 12.37
N PRO A 139 17.87 2.61 12.74
CA PRO A 139 18.02 3.26 14.05
C PRO A 139 17.15 4.52 14.21
N GLU A 140 16.75 5.18 13.12
CA GLU A 140 15.96 6.40 13.15
C GLU A 140 14.45 6.19 13.28
N LEU A 141 13.96 4.96 13.19
CA LEU A 141 12.51 4.72 13.20
C LEU A 141 11.79 5.32 14.40
N PRO A 142 12.31 5.26 15.65
CA PRO A 142 11.65 5.93 16.77
C PRO A 142 11.50 7.45 16.56
N GLN A 143 12.45 8.12 15.89
CA GLN A 143 12.38 9.54 15.55
C GLN A 143 11.39 9.79 14.41
N VAL A 144 11.36 8.90 13.40
CA VAL A 144 10.40 8.96 12.29
C VAL A 144 8.96 8.82 12.81
N VAL A 145 8.72 7.84 13.70
CA VAL A 145 7.43 7.61 14.35
C VAL A 145 6.98 8.86 15.11
N ARG A 146 7.86 9.42 15.95
CA ARG A 146 7.58 10.67 16.67
C ARG A 146 7.28 11.84 15.73
N ALA A 147 8.02 12.00 14.63
CA ALA A 147 7.77 13.08 13.68
C ALA A 147 6.39 13.00 13.01
N PHE A 148 5.87 11.79 12.75
CA PHE A 148 4.49 11.60 12.30
C PHE A 148 3.48 11.94 13.41
N GLN A 149 3.71 11.43 14.62
CA GLN A 149 2.81 11.64 15.77
C GLN A 149 2.73 13.11 16.19
N ASP A 150 3.85 13.84 16.16
CA ASP A 150 3.91 15.29 16.42
C ASP A 150 3.08 16.09 15.39
N ALA A 151 2.89 15.54 14.18
CA ALA A 151 2.03 16.09 13.15
C ALA A 151 0.57 15.57 13.23
N GLY A 152 0.22 14.81 14.28
CA GLY A 152 -1.11 14.25 14.48
C GLY A 152 -1.41 13.00 13.64
N VAL A 153 -0.39 12.35 13.09
CA VAL A 153 -0.53 11.14 12.26
C VAL A 153 -0.13 9.91 13.06
N ARG A 154 -1.04 8.96 13.19
CA ARG A 154 -0.78 7.65 13.82
C ARG A 154 0.20 6.83 13.00
N VAL A 155 0.97 6.00 13.68
CA VAL A 155 1.91 5.12 13.00
C VAL A 155 1.61 3.66 13.29
N PHE A 156 1.57 2.86 12.24
CA PHE A 156 1.36 1.43 12.30
C PHE A 156 2.57 0.71 11.72
N VAL A 157 2.99 -0.38 12.37
CA VAL A 157 3.92 -1.35 11.79
C VAL A 157 3.15 -2.50 11.20
N ASP A 158 3.72 -3.10 10.17
CA ASP A 158 3.17 -4.24 9.47
C ASP A 158 3.70 -5.56 10.08
N TYR A 159 2.82 -6.56 10.15
CA TYR A 159 3.16 -7.91 10.61
C TYR A 159 2.82 -8.94 9.53
N ASN A 160 3.85 -9.70 9.13
CA ASN A 160 3.83 -10.69 8.06
C ASN A 160 3.85 -12.11 8.63
N PRO A 161 2.69 -12.73 8.91
CA PRO A 161 2.58 -14.04 9.54
C PRO A 161 3.09 -15.19 8.66
N TRP A 162 3.20 -14.96 7.34
CA TRP A 162 3.72 -15.92 6.38
C TRP A 162 5.25 -16.02 6.40
N ASP A 163 5.95 -15.12 7.10
CA ASP A 163 7.41 -15.13 7.23
C ASP A 163 7.88 -16.23 8.21
N THR A 164 7.78 -17.48 7.79
CA THR A 164 8.12 -18.68 8.59
C THR A 164 9.45 -19.33 8.19
N GLY A 165 10.10 -18.80 7.15
CA GLY A 165 11.20 -19.42 6.41
C GLY A 165 12.52 -18.66 6.47
N THR A 166 12.50 -17.42 6.96
CA THR A 166 13.70 -16.68 7.36
C THR A 166 14.13 -17.08 8.78
N ARG A 167 15.19 -16.45 9.32
CA ARG A 167 15.65 -16.70 10.69
C ARG A 167 14.52 -16.45 11.70
N ARG A 168 14.10 -17.49 12.41
CA ARG A 168 13.08 -17.37 13.46
C ARG A 168 13.64 -16.72 14.72
N GLU A 169 12.84 -15.87 15.34
CA GLU A 169 13.17 -15.32 16.65
C GLU A 169 13.04 -16.41 17.74
N PRO A 170 13.78 -16.28 18.87
CA PRO A 170 13.65 -17.21 19.98
C PRO A 170 12.28 -17.17 20.66
N GLY A 171 11.62 -16.01 20.66
CA GLY A 171 10.31 -15.77 21.26
C GLY A 171 9.14 -16.08 20.32
N ALA A 172 7.92 -15.94 20.84
CA ALA A 172 6.73 -16.04 20.00
C ALA A 172 6.54 -14.75 19.16
N ASP A 173 5.99 -14.86 17.96
CA ASP A 173 5.77 -13.68 17.09
C ASP A 173 4.92 -12.59 17.77
N ALA A 174 3.96 -12.99 18.62
CA ALA A 174 3.17 -12.06 19.42
C ALA A 174 4.03 -11.20 20.37
N GLU A 175 5.05 -11.81 21.00
CA GLU A 175 5.97 -11.13 21.91
C GLU A 175 6.92 -10.21 21.12
N GLU A 176 7.42 -10.68 19.97
CA GLU A 176 8.30 -9.90 19.10
C GLU A 176 7.60 -8.69 18.49
N VAL A 177 6.36 -8.84 18.03
CA VAL A 177 5.54 -7.71 17.54
C VAL A 177 5.29 -6.71 18.67
N ALA A 178 4.96 -7.16 19.88
CA ALA A 178 4.73 -6.27 21.00
C ALA A 178 6.02 -5.53 21.43
N ALA A 179 7.15 -6.23 21.50
CA ALA A 179 8.45 -5.63 21.80
C ALA A 179 8.87 -4.62 20.72
N LEU A 180 8.59 -4.90 19.45
CA LEU A 180 8.82 -3.96 18.36
C LEU A 180 7.93 -2.72 18.50
N ALA A 181 6.64 -2.90 18.81
CA ALA A 181 5.71 -1.80 18.99
C ALA A 181 6.12 -0.88 20.15
N ASP A 182 6.56 -1.46 21.28
CA ASP A 182 7.09 -0.74 22.43
C ASP A 182 8.35 0.06 22.06
N ARG A 183 9.34 -0.61 21.45
CA ARG A 183 10.62 0.00 21.05
C ARG A 183 10.43 1.20 20.12
N LEU A 184 9.50 1.08 19.18
CA LEU A 184 9.23 2.13 18.19
C LEU A 184 8.26 3.20 18.68
N GLY A 185 7.42 2.90 19.67
CA GLY A 185 6.40 3.81 20.20
C GLY A 185 5.23 4.04 19.24
N VAL A 186 4.86 3.01 18.47
CA VAL A 186 3.80 3.08 17.44
C VAL A 186 2.40 3.07 18.06
N ASP A 187 1.39 3.38 17.25
CA ASP A 187 -0.02 3.46 17.67
C ASP A 187 -0.79 2.17 17.39
N GLY A 188 -0.26 1.30 16.54
CA GLY A 188 -0.87 0.02 16.26
C GLY A 188 -0.05 -0.90 15.36
N VAL A 189 -0.65 -2.05 15.08
CA VAL A 189 -0.12 -3.07 14.19
C VAL A 189 -1.13 -3.33 13.08
N PHE A 190 -0.66 -3.23 11.85
CA PHE A 190 -1.34 -3.60 10.63
C PHE A 190 -1.06 -5.07 10.33
N LEU A 191 -2.10 -5.86 10.10
CA LEU A 191 -1.98 -7.31 9.90
C LEU A 191 -2.09 -7.65 8.41
N ASP A 192 -1.01 -8.18 7.83
CA ASP A 192 -1.00 -8.68 6.45
C ASP A 192 -1.51 -10.12 6.40
N THR A 193 -2.39 -10.45 5.45
CA THR A 193 -2.99 -11.78 5.22
C THR A 193 -3.82 -12.36 6.38
N LEU A 194 -3.94 -11.64 7.50
CA LEU A 194 -4.65 -12.06 8.70
C LEU A 194 -5.89 -11.21 8.93
N LYS A 195 -7.03 -11.88 9.04
CA LYS A 195 -8.30 -11.24 9.40
C LYS A 195 -8.37 -10.83 10.87
N GLU A 196 -7.57 -11.50 11.69
CA GLU A 196 -7.52 -11.31 13.14
C GLU A 196 -6.13 -11.69 13.66
N GLY A 197 -5.66 -10.97 14.67
CA GLY A 197 -4.60 -11.40 15.55
C GLY A 197 -5.11 -12.48 16.51
N ALA A 198 -4.25 -13.46 16.82
CA ALA A 198 -4.51 -14.41 17.88
C ALA A 198 -4.72 -13.68 19.22
N GLY A 199 -5.52 -14.27 20.12
CA GLY A 199 -5.78 -13.67 21.45
C GLY A 199 -4.49 -13.37 22.23
N GLU A 200 -3.42 -14.12 21.99
CA GLU A 200 -2.10 -13.86 22.58
C GLU A 200 -1.44 -12.58 22.06
N LEU A 201 -1.62 -12.21 20.78
CA LEU A 201 -1.08 -10.95 20.23
C LEU A 201 -1.76 -9.75 20.89
N ARG A 202 -3.09 -9.77 21.05
CA ARG A 202 -3.81 -8.71 21.76
C ARG A 202 -3.32 -8.55 23.19
N LYS A 203 -3.21 -9.66 23.95
CA LYS A 203 -2.68 -9.63 25.32
C LYS A 203 -1.27 -9.06 25.39
N ALA A 204 -0.40 -9.44 24.46
CA ALA A 204 0.97 -8.93 24.41
C ALA A 204 1.01 -7.40 24.16
N LEU A 205 0.17 -6.89 23.26
CA LEU A 205 0.06 -5.45 23.00
C LEU A 205 -0.55 -4.68 24.20
N ASP A 206 -1.56 -5.23 24.87
CA ASP A 206 -2.13 -4.62 26.07
C ASP A 206 -1.13 -4.51 27.22
N ALA A 207 -0.22 -5.48 27.33
CA ALA A 207 0.87 -5.46 28.30
C ALA A 207 1.91 -4.37 28.03
N VAL A 208 2.05 -3.94 26.76
CA VAL A 208 2.87 -2.79 26.38
C VAL A 208 2.14 -1.49 26.75
N ARG A 209 0.96 -1.29 26.15
CA ARG A 209 0.14 -0.08 26.40
C ARG A 209 -1.32 -0.34 25.99
N PRO A 210 -2.30 -0.06 26.87
CA PRO A 210 -3.71 -0.05 26.50
C PRO A 210 -3.98 0.88 25.31
N GLY A 211 -4.91 0.50 24.44
CA GLY A 211 -5.31 1.31 23.28
C GLY A 211 -4.39 1.22 22.05
N LEU A 212 -3.39 0.33 22.03
CA LEU A 212 -2.70 -0.04 20.78
C LEU A 212 -3.70 -0.68 19.82
N VAL A 213 -3.76 -0.19 18.58
CA VAL A 213 -4.72 -0.65 17.57
C VAL A 213 -4.24 -1.93 16.90
N LEU A 214 -5.16 -2.88 16.67
CA LEU A 214 -5.00 -3.96 15.71
C LEU A 214 -5.88 -3.70 14.49
N GLU A 215 -5.26 -3.69 13.31
CA GLU A 215 -5.94 -3.48 12.04
C GLU A 215 -5.88 -4.73 11.17
N GLY A 216 -6.96 -5.54 11.22
CA GLY A 216 -7.04 -6.83 10.51
C GLY A 216 -7.49 -6.70 9.05
N GLU A 217 -7.05 -7.64 8.20
CA GLU A 217 -7.38 -7.67 6.77
C GLU A 217 -8.78 -8.27 6.46
N SER A 218 -9.40 -7.76 5.40
CA SER A 218 -10.63 -8.26 4.79
C SER A 218 -11.85 -8.05 5.67
N ARG A 219 -12.41 -9.13 6.24
CA ARG A 219 -13.55 -9.06 7.15
C ARG A 219 -13.05 -9.44 8.54
N VAL A 220 -12.98 -8.47 9.45
CA VAL A 220 -12.74 -8.74 10.87
C VAL A 220 -13.82 -9.72 11.37
N PRO A 221 -13.48 -10.89 11.93
CA PRO A 221 -14.51 -11.82 12.39
C PRO A 221 -15.35 -11.20 13.49
N LEU A 222 -16.66 -11.48 13.51
CA LEU A 222 -17.60 -10.79 14.40
C LEU A 222 -17.19 -10.93 15.88
N ALA A 223 -16.69 -12.10 16.26
CA ALA A 223 -16.23 -12.40 17.61
C ALA A 223 -14.95 -11.64 18.02
N ARG A 224 -14.23 -11.03 17.07
CA ARG A 224 -12.99 -10.28 17.29
C ARG A 224 -13.14 -8.78 17.08
N ILE A 225 -14.32 -8.30 16.69
CA ILE A 225 -14.53 -6.87 16.51
C ILE A 225 -14.29 -6.08 17.81
N SER A 226 -14.42 -6.72 18.98
CA SER A 226 -14.14 -6.11 20.28
C SER A 226 -12.67 -5.87 20.57
N ASP A 227 -11.74 -6.57 19.91
CA ASP A 227 -10.29 -6.41 20.12
C ASP A 227 -9.51 -5.97 18.87
N HIS A 228 -10.22 -5.74 17.77
CA HIS A 228 -9.74 -5.12 16.53
C HIS A 228 -10.53 -3.85 16.26
N ALA A 229 -10.05 -2.73 16.81
CA ALA A 229 -10.74 -1.45 16.70
C ALA A 229 -10.78 -0.89 15.28
N MET A 230 -9.88 -1.36 14.40
CA MET A 230 -9.84 -1.00 12.99
C MET A 230 -9.74 -2.27 12.12
N SER A 231 -10.10 -2.15 10.86
CA SER A 231 -9.83 -3.17 9.85
C SER A 231 -9.58 -2.52 8.49
N TRP A 232 -9.03 -3.27 7.55
CA TRP A 232 -8.86 -2.82 6.18
C TRP A 232 -9.37 -3.88 5.22
N ALA A 233 -9.91 -3.45 4.09
CA ALA A 233 -10.56 -4.35 3.15
C ALA A 233 -10.21 -3.99 1.71
N GLN A 234 -9.81 -5.02 0.96
CA GLN A 234 -9.56 -4.91 -0.47
C GLN A 234 -10.73 -5.45 -1.28
N TRP A 235 -11.13 -4.72 -2.33
CA TRP A 235 -12.07 -5.21 -3.34
C TRP A 235 -13.40 -5.68 -2.74
N PHE A 236 -14.10 -4.81 -2.01
CA PHE A 236 -15.46 -5.13 -1.56
C PHE A 236 -16.44 -4.70 -2.66
N ALA A 237 -17.24 -5.66 -3.16
CA ALA A 237 -18.33 -5.36 -4.07
C ALA A 237 -19.52 -4.90 -3.24
N ASP A 238 -19.94 -3.66 -3.46
CA ASP A 238 -21.21 -3.16 -2.97
C ASP A 238 -22.36 -3.66 -3.87
N SER A 239 -23.61 -3.50 -3.43
CA SER A 239 -24.80 -3.67 -4.28
C SER A 239 -25.06 -2.44 -5.15
N ASP A 240 -25.96 -2.57 -6.13
CA ASP A 240 -26.36 -1.45 -7.01
C ASP A 240 -26.97 -0.32 -6.17
N THR A 241 -27.98 -0.67 -5.36
CA THR A 241 -28.40 0.17 -4.23
C THR A 241 -27.34 0.08 -3.12
N PRO A 242 -26.77 1.19 -2.63
CA PRO A 242 -25.67 1.14 -1.67
C PRO A 242 -26.02 0.36 -0.40
N GLY A 243 -25.17 -0.59 -0.05
CA GLY A 243 -25.33 -1.43 1.13
C GLY A 243 -24.69 -0.83 2.38
N VAL A 244 -24.75 -1.62 3.45
CA VAL A 244 -24.22 -1.25 4.77
C VAL A 244 -23.09 -2.18 5.19
N LEU A 245 -21.93 -1.63 5.54
CA LEU A 245 -20.78 -2.40 6.02
C LEU A 245 -21.08 -3.02 7.38
N ARG A 246 -20.93 -4.35 7.49
CA ARG A 246 -21.28 -5.09 8.72
C ARG A 246 -20.51 -4.59 9.94
N ALA A 247 -19.19 -4.40 9.81
CA ALA A 247 -18.35 -4.02 10.94
C ALA A 247 -18.76 -2.65 11.51
N LYS A 248 -18.96 -1.68 10.63
CA LYS A 248 -19.44 -0.33 10.98
C LYS A 248 -20.88 -0.32 11.49
N TRP A 249 -21.73 -1.22 10.98
CA TRP A 249 -23.09 -1.35 11.50
C TRP A 249 -23.09 -1.90 12.93
N PHE A 250 -22.28 -2.92 13.18
CA PHE A 250 -22.15 -3.55 14.49
C PHE A 250 -21.61 -2.56 15.54
N GLU A 251 -20.48 -1.91 15.23
CA GLU A 251 -19.82 -0.93 16.09
C GLU A 251 -19.55 0.37 15.33
N ARG A 252 -20.23 1.45 15.73
CA ARG A 252 -20.21 2.73 14.99
C ARG A 252 -18.86 3.41 15.04
N ARG A 253 -18.07 3.13 16.06
CA ARG A 253 -16.70 3.66 16.22
C ARG A 253 -15.68 2.88 15.42
N HIS A 254 -16.01 1.70 14.91
CA HIS A 254 -15.10 0.90 14.10
C HIS A 254 -14.82 1.59 12.77
N VAL A 255 -13.53 1.77 12.47
CA VAL A 255 -13.10 2.31 11.19
C VAL A 255 -12.58 1.16 10.33
N LEU A 256 -13.29 0.92 9.23
CA LEU A 256 -12.85 0.04 8.16
C LEU A 256 -12.28 0.91 7.03
N HIS A 257 -11.03 0.65 6.64
CA HIS A 257 -10.38 1.31 5.51
C HIS A 257 -10.58 0.52 4.21
N HIS A 258 -11.31 1.10 3.26
CA HIS A 258 -11.45 0.51 1.92
C HIS A 258 -10.23 0.79 1.04
N THR A 259 -9.89 -0.17 0.18
CA THR A 259 -8.93 0.04 -0.90
C THR A 259 -9.19 -0.87 -2.11
N ARG A 260 -8.77 -0.42 -3.31
CA ARG A 260 -8.66 -1.24 -4.51
C ARG A 260 -7.33 -0.92 -5.19
N ARG A 261 -6.35 -1.78 -5.03
CA ARG A 261 -5.03 -1.62 -5.69
C ARG A 261 -5.12 -1.91 -7.19
N TRP A 262 -4.34 -1.21 -8.02
CA TRP A 262 -4.31 -1.38 -9.49
C TRP A 262 -5.65 -1.12 -10.22
N HIS A 263 -6.62 -0.47 -9.57
CA HIS A 263 -7.84 -0.04 -10.22
C HIS A 263 -7.68 1.40 -10.72
N ARG A 264 -8.32 1.75 -11.84
CA ARG A 264 -8.19 3.08 -12.45
C ARG A 264 -9.20 4.12 -11.95
N ASP A 265 -10.05 3.71 -11.00
CA ASP A 265 -11.15 4.51 -10.46
C ASP A 265 -11.43 4.10 -9.01
N HIS A 266 -11.37 5.05 -8.08
CA HIS A 266 -11.64 4.78 -6.66
C HIS A 266 -13.03 5.26 -6.20
N LEU A 267 -13.90 5.73 -7.09
CA LEU A 267 -15.19 6.31 -6.71
C LEU A 267 -16.09 5.34 -5.97
N ASP A 268 -16.14 4.07 -6.37
CA ASP A 268 -16.99 3.08 -5.72
C ASP A 268 -16.65 2.92 -4.24
N GLU A 269 -15.36 2.72 -3.91
CA GLU A 269 -14.95 2.62 -2.51
C GLU A 269 -15.05 3.95 -1.78
N LEU A 270 -14.84 5.09 -2.44
CA LEU A 270 -15.04 6.42 -1.86
C LEU A 270 -16.52 6.64 -1.50
N HIS A 271 -17.45 6.27 -2.39
CA HIS A 271 -18.89 6.37 -2.17
C HIS A 271 -19.36 5.43 -1.07
N SER A 272 -18.91 4.17 -1.10
CA SER A 272 -19.25 3.19 -0.06
C SER A 272 -18.72 3.63 1.30
N ALA A 273 -17.47 4.10 1.37
CA ALA A 273 -16.89 4.64 2.60
C ALA A 273 -17.64 5.88 3.09
N TRP A 274 -18.01 6.80 2.18
CA TRP A 274 -18.73 8.03 2.51
C TRP A 274 -20.11 7.76 3.11
N LEU A 275 -20.92 6.91 2.46
CA LEU A 275 -22.26 6.56 2.94
C LEU A 275 -22.25 5.77 4.25
N ASN A 276 -21.17 5.06 4.53
CA ASN A 276 -21.01 4.27 5.75
C ASN A 276 -20.24 5.01 6.85
N GLY A 277 -19.72 6.22 6.62
CA GLY A 277 -18.87 6.90 7.61
C GLY A 277 -17.60 6.10 7.94
N CYS A 278 -17.05 5.42 6.94
CA CYS A 278 -15.85 4.60 7.01
C CYS A 278 -14.63 5.32 6.43
N GLY A 279 -13.48 4.66 6.49
CA GLY A 279 -12.21 5.19 6.02
C GLY A 279 -11.74 4.64 4.67
N VAL A 280 -10.61 5.16 4.21
CA VAL A 280 -9.92 4.80 2.96
C VAL A 280 -8.45 4.53 3.26
N LEU A 281 -7.92 3.45 2.71
CA LEU A 281 -6.48 3.14 2.70
C LEU A 281 -5.90 3.57 1.34
N VAL A 282 -5.11 4.63 1.36
CA VAL A 282 -4.39 5.17 0.21
C VAL A 282 -3.10 4.36 0.02
N TRP A 283 -3.01 3.70 -1.13
CA TRP A 283 -1.88 2.84 -1.47
C TRP A 283 -1.36 3.18 -2.88
N GLU A 284 -0.43 4.12 -2.96
CA GLU A 284 0.09 4.61 -4.25
C GLU A 284 1.33 3.88 -4.74
N SER A 285 2.13 3.29 -3.86
CA SER A 285 3.29 2.47 -4.22
C SER A 285 3.04 1.03 -3.80
N VAL A 286 2.56 0.22 -4.75
CA VAL A 286 2.24 -1.19 -4.51
C VAL A 286 3.46 -2.00 -4.91
N PHE A 287 4.18 -2.51 -3.91
CA PHE A 287 5.28 -3.47 -4.08
C PHE A 287 6.29 -3.06 -5.16
N GLY A 288 6.65 -1.78 -5.10
CA GLY A 288 7.67 -1.16 -5.93
C GLY A 288 7.21 -0.73 -7.31
N VAL A 289 5.91 -0.57 -7.54
CA VAL A 289 5.38 0.12 -8.70
C VAL A 289 4.40 1.19 -8.26
N TRP A 290 4.55 2.39 -8.80
CA TRP A 290 3.57 3.44 -8.59
C TRP A 290 2.27 3.15 -9.36
N VAL A 291 1.18 3.03 -8.60
CA VAL A 291 -0.16 2.74 -9.10
C VAL A 291 -1.11 3.92 -9.00
N GLY A 292 -0.69 5.05 -8.39
CA GLY A 292 -1.30 6.39 -8.42
C GLY A 292 -2.81 6.53 -8.16
N TRP A 293 -3.28 7.78 -8.07
CA TRP A 293 -4.72 8.12 -8.08
C TRP A 293 -4.92 9.24 -9.11
N ASN A 294 -6.06 9.25 -9.82
CA ASN A 294 -6.41 10.35 -10.73
C ASN A 294 -6.78 11.63 -9.95
N GLU A 295 -6.89 12.77 -10.65
CA GLU A 295 -7.13 14.06 -10.01
C GLU A 295 -8.50 14.14 -9.32
N ARG A 296 -9.53 13.56 -9.95
CA ARG A 296 -10.89 13.51 -9.41
C ARG A 296 -10.94 12.78 -8.07
N ASP A 297 -10.39 11.58 -7.99
CA ASP A 297 -10.47 10.73 -6.80
C ASP A 297 -9.70 11.34 -5.62
N ARG A 298 -8.54 11.96 -5.92
CA ARG A 298 -7.78 12.78 -4.98
C ARG A 298 -8.61 13.96 -4.46
N ALA A 299 -9.32 14.67 -5.34
CA ALA A 299 -10.17 15.80 -4.96
C ALA A 299 -11.37 15.37 -4.09
N VAL A 300 -12.00 14.24 -4.41
CA VAL A 300 -13.09 13.65 -3.62
C VAL A 300 -12.59 13.28 -2.22
N LEU A 301 -11.45 12.58 -2.11
CA LEU A 301 -10.91 12.21 -0.80
C LEU A 301 -10.51 13.44 0.05
N ARG A 302 -9.94 14.49 -0.58
CA ARG A 302 -9.69 15.79 0.10
C ARG A 302 -10.96 16.39 0.70
N ALA A 303 -12.06 16.36 -0.05
CA ALA A 303 -13.34 16.86 0.42
C ALA A 303 -13.92 16.00 1.56
N MET A 304 -13.87 14.67 1.43
CA MET A 304 -14.28 13.74 2.49
C MET A 304 -13.53 14.01 3.78
N ARG A 305 -12.19 14.11 3.71
CA ARG A 305 -11.31 14.39 4.85
C ARG A 305 -11.66 15.66 5.60
N ARG A 306 -11.96 16.74 4.87
CA ARG A 306 -12.33 18.03 5.47
C ARG A 306 -13.62 17.92 6.30
N VAL A 307 -14.62 17.20 5.79
CA VAL A 307 -15.87 16.98 6.53
C VAL A 307 -15.66 16.01 7.68
N GLN A 308 -14.95 14.89 7.45
CA GLN A 308 -14.61 13.91 8.48
C GLN A 308 -13.88 14.56 9.66
N ALA A 309 -12.91 15.44 9.40
CA ALA A 309 -12.17 16.15 10.44
C ALA A 309 -13.05 17.08 11.29
N SER A 310 -14.11 17.66 10.72
CA SER A 310 -15.00 18.60 11.42
C SER A 310 -16.26 17.95 12.01
N HIS A 311 -16.66 16.78 11.51
CA HIS A 311 -17.93 16.12 11.83
C HIS A 311 -17.76 14.63 12.21
N ALA A 312 -16.57 14.23 12.67
CA ALA A 312 -16.30 12.86 13.09
C ALA A 312 -17.32 12.31 14.11
N ALA A 313 -17.79 13.16 15.03
CA ALA A 313 -18.77 12.78 16.05
C ALA A 313 -20.10 12.28 15.46
N TRP A 314 -20.54 12.86 14.33
CA TRP A 314 -21.72 12.40 13.59
C TRP A 314 -21.49 11.03 12.97
N LEU A 315 -20.34 10.86 12.30
CA LEU A 315 -20.00 9.62 11.58
C LEU A 315 -19.76 8.42 12.53
N ARG A 316 -19.68 8.67 13.84
CA ARG A 316 -19.58 7.66 14.91
C ARG A 316 -20.86 7.51 15.74
N ALA A 317 -21.88 8.33 15.46
CA ALA A 317 -23.08 8.36 16.28
C ALA A 317 -23.85 7.04 16.20
N GLU A 318 -24.53 6.70 17.31
CA GLU A 318 -25.41 5.53 17.39
C GLU A 318 -26.66 5.67 16.50
N ASP A 319 -27.17 6.90 16.37
CA ASP A 319 -28.29 7.22 15.47
C ASP A 319 -27.78 7.44 14.04
N TRP A 320 -27.85 6.35 13.27
CA TRP A 320 -27.57 6.32 11.84
C TRP A 320 -28.68 5.59 11.10
N VAL A 321 -29.24 6.27 10.09
CA VAL A 321 -30.24 5.74 9.17
C VAL A 321 -29.64 5.65 7.76
N PRO A 322 -29.33 4.44 7.24
CA PRO A 322 -28.81 4.25 5.90
C PRO A 322 -29.92 4.41 4.85
N LEU A 323 -29.61 4.97 3.68
CA LEU A 323 -30.57 5.25 2.60
C LEU A 323 -31.73 6.18 3.05
N ALA A 324 -31.45 7.06 4.01
CA ALA A 324 -32.43 7.96 4.62
C ALA A 324 -32.96 8.99 3.63
N ASP A 325 -34.21 9.44 3.86
CA ASP A 325 -34.79 10.62 3.24
C ASP A 325 -34.71 10.65 1.70
N HIS A 326 -34.69 9.47 1.06
CA HIS A 326 -34.56 9.34 -0.39
C HIS A 326 -35.80 9.87 -1.14
N PRO A 327 -35.62 10.54 -2.31
CA PRO A 327 -36.71 11.15 -3.06
C PRO A 327 -37.63 10.18 -3.82
N GLY A 328 -37.44 8.87 -3.66
CA GLY A 328 -38.30 7.83 -4.21
C GLY A 328 -37.63 7.05 -5.32
N ALA A 329 -37.33 7.66 -6.46
CA ALA A 329 -36.58 7.03 -7.55
C ALA A 329 -35.34 7.84 -7.89
N GLY A 330 -34.24 7.16 -8.23
CA GLY A 330 -33.05 7.86 -8.72
C GLY A 330 -31.74 7.17 -8.38
N GLN A 331 -30.69 7.95 -8.58
CA GLN A 331 -29.27 7.59 -8.52
C GLN A 331 -28.54 8.30 -7.37
N VAL A 332 -29.28 9.09 -6.58
CA VAL A 332 -28.75 9.88 -5.47
C VAL A 332 -29.16 9.21 -4.16
N TYR A 333 -28.17 8.81 -3.38
CA TYR A 333 -28.36 8.08 -2.13
C TYR A 333 -27.78 8.86 -0.96
N ALA A 334 -28.41 8.74 0.21
CA ALA A 334 -27.97 9.43 1.41
C ALA A 334 -28.01 8.54 2.65
N SER A 335 -27.05 8.74 3.56
CA SER A 335 -27.11 8.24 4.93
C SER A 335 -27.27 9.43 5.87
N ARG A 336 -28.21 9.33 6.82
CA ARG A 336 -28.42 10.34 7.85
C ARG A 336 -27.79 9.92 9.17
N TRP A 337 -26.99 10.81 9.74
CA TRP A 337 -26.31 10.66 11.02
C TRP A 337 -26.86 11.72 11.97
N THR A 338 -27.22 11.36 13.20
CA THR A 338 -27.70 12.33 14.19
C THR A 338 -26.78 12.35 15.40
N HIS A 339 -26.22 13.52 15.71
CA HIS A 339 -25.44 13.76 16.91
C HIS A 339 -25.98 15.02 17.61
N ASP A 340 -26.21 14.93 18.92
CA ASP A 340 -26.83 15.99 19.73
C ASP A 340 -28.12 16.57 19.12
N GLY A 341 -28.93 15.69 18.51
CA GLY A 341 -30.19 16.04 17.84
C GLY A 341 -30.03 16.77 16.49
N GLN A 342 -28.80 17.00 16.03
CA GLN A 342 -28.50 17.65 14.76
C GLN A 342 -28.20 16.61 13.68
N PRO A 343 -28.92 16.63 12.54
CA PRO A 343 -28.68 15.71 11.43
C PRO A 343 -27.55 16.18 10.52
N LEU A 344 -26.77 15.22 10.03
CA LEU A 344 -25.82 15.32 8.92
C LEU A 344 -26.20 14.26 7.89
N TRP A 345 -26.33 14.64 6.62
CA TRP A 345 -26.52 13.67 5.53
C TRP A 345 -25.25 13.55 4.70
N THR A 346 -24.69 12.36 4.59
CA THR A 346 -23.66 12.04 3.59
C THR A 346 -24.37 11.57 2.32
N VAL A 347 -24.16 12.27 1.20
CA VAL A 347 -24.86 12.05 -0.07
C VAL A 347 -23.87 11.66 -1.17
N VAL A 348 -24.28 10.77 -2.07
CA VAL A 348 -23.54 10.39 -3.29
C VAL A 348 -24.47 10.40 -4.50
N ASN A 349 -23.93 10.74 -5.67
CA ASN A 349 -24.57 10.48 -6.96
C ASN A 349 -23.84 9.33 -7.68
N ARG A 350 -24.50 8.17 -7.80
CA ARG A 350 -23.95 6.97 -8.46
C ARG A 350 -24.30 6.83 -9.94
N GLY A 351 -24.94 7.83 -10.54
CA GLY A 351 -25.34 7.79 -11.95
C GLY A 351 -24.90 9.01 -12.73
N ALA A 352 -25.73 9.43 -13.68
CA ALA A 352 -25.48 10.60 -14.52
C ALA A 352 -25.64 11.92 -13.74
N ASP A 353 -25.35 13.05 -14.38
CA ASP A 353 -25.64 14.36 -13.81
C ASP A 353 -27.09 14.45 -13.34
N HIS A 354 -27.29 14.97 -12.13
CA HIS A 354 -28.59 15.09 -11.50
C HIS A 354 -28.88 16.57 -11.21
N ASP A 355 -30.10 17.03 -11.48
CA ASP A 355 -30.56 18.36 -11.05
C ASP A 355 -31.98 18.21 -10.48
N GLY A 356 -32.11 18.40 -9.18
CA GLY A 356 -33.37 18.20 -8.48
C GLY A 356 -33.18 17.80 -7.01
N PRO A 357 -34.21 17.20 -6.38
CA PRO A 357 -34.15 16.83 -4.98
C PRO A 357 -33.11 15.72 -4.75
N TRP A 358 -32.33 15.88 -3.69
CA TRP A 358 -31.43 14.86 -3.15
C TRP A 358 -32.05 14.18 -1.93
N LEU A 359 -32.80 14.96 -1.15
CA LEU A 359 -33.40 14.57 0.13
C LEU A 359 -34.85 15.05 0.20
N LEU A 360 -35.73 14.23 0.79
CA LEU A 360 -37.07 14.61 1.24
C LEU A 360 -37.13 14.46 2.76
N THR A 361 -37.02 15.57 3.48
CA THR A 361 -36.85 15.59 4.94
C THR A 361 -37.79 16.61 5.59
N ASP A 362 -37.91 16.57 6.92
CA ASP A 362 -38.72 17.55 7.65
C ASP A 362 -38.11 18.95 7.53
N ALA A 363 -38.94 19.99 7.53
CA ALA A 363 -38.45 21.36 7.60
C ALA A 363 -37.58 21.56 8.86
N ARG A 364 -36.45 22.26 8.72
CA ARG A 364 -35.51 22.54 9.80
C ARG A 364 -35.19 24.04 9.85
N PRO A 365 -34.91 24.61 11.04
CA PRO A 365 -34.41 25.97 11.15
C PRO A 365 -33.10 26.16 10.40
N GLY A 366 -32.91 27.36 9.85
CA GLY A 366 -31.73 27.75 9.10
C GLY A 366 -31.76 27.34 7.63
N ARG A 367 -30.62 27.51 6.95
CA ARG A 367 -30.46 27.16 5.54
C ARG A 367 -29.82 25.77 5.40
N PHE A 368 -30.24 25.03 4.38
CA PHE A 368 -29.57 23.79 4.01
C PHE A 368 -28.30 24.10 3.22
N VAL A 369 -27.17 23.53 3.65
CA VAL A 369 -25.85 23.79 3.07
C VAL A 369 -25.13 22.47 2.84
N ASP A 370 -24.48 22.33 1.69
CA ASP A 370 -23.49 21.29 1.42
C ASP A 370 -22.13 21.70 1.99
N LEU A 371 -21.61 20.95 2.96
CA LEU A 371 -20.30 21.14 3.58
C LEU A 371 -19.12 20.81 2.64
N VAL A 372 -19.34 20.05 1.57
CA VAL A 372 -18.28 19.74 0.60
C VAL A 372 -17.86 20.98 -0.17
N THR A 373 -18.85 21.75 -0.65
CA THR A 373 -18.65 22.97 -1.47
C THR A 373 -18.92 24.29 -0.71
N GLY A 374 -19.59 24.23 0.43
CA GLY A 374 -20.16 25.39 1.12
C GLY A 374 -21.39 25.98 0.44
N ALA A 375 -22.01 25.28 -0.51
CA ALA A 375 -23.14 25.78 -1.27
C ALA A 375 -24.46 25.66 -0.51
N GLU A 376 -25.22 26.75 -0.52
CA GLU A 376 -26.62 26.72 -0.11
C GLU A 376 -27.43 25.93 -1.13
N LEU A 377 -28.32 25.07 -0.63
CA LEU A 377 -29.13 24.16 -1.42
C LEU A 377 -30.53 24.74 -1.65
N THR A 378 -31.13 24.37 -2.77
CA THR A 378 -32.52 24.72 -3.07
C THR A 378 -33.43 23.93 -2.15
N VAL A 379 -34.40 24.61 -1.54
CA VAL A 379 -35.41 24.03 -0.66
C VAL A 379 -36.79 24.31 -1.26
N THR A 380 -37.56 23.26 -1.48
CA THR A 380 -38.94 23.33 -2.01
C THR A 380 -39.89 22.69 -1.01
N GLU A 381 -40.89 23.42 -0.53
CA GLU A 381 -41.94 22.86 0.34
C GLU A 381 -42.82 21.87 -0.43
N LEU A 382 -43.15 20.75 0.23
CA LEU A 382 -44.04 19.72 -0.29
C LEU A 382 -45.43 19.84 0.34
N GLU A 383 -46.44 19.28 -0.34
CA GLU A 383 -47.83 19.31 0.11
C GLU A 383 -48.05 18.62 1.47
N ASP A 384 -47.18 17.67 1.83
CA ASP A 384 -47.23 16.93 3.10
C ASP A 384 -46.47 17.61 4.25
N GLY A 385 -45.96 18.83 4.04
CA GLY A 385 -45.23 19.61 5.03
C GLY A 385 -43.74 19.28 5.16
N ARG A 386 -43.23 18.32 4.38
CA ARG A 386 -41.79 18.08 4.23
C ARG A 386 -41.17 19.08 3.26
N VAL A 387 -39.84 19.06 3.17
CA VAL A 387 -39.07 19.83 2.20
C VAL A 387 -38.24 18.93 1.31
N ALA A 388 -38.20 19.27 0.02
CA ALA A 388 -37.28 18.72 -0.94
C ALA A 388 -36.01 19.59 -0.95
N VAL A 389 -34.86 19.00 -0.63
CA VAL A 389 -33.57 19.69 -0.58
C VAL A 389 -32.67 19.16 -1.68
N GLY A 390 -32.09 20.04 -2.50
CA GLY A 390 -31.14 19.63 -3.54
C GLY A 390 -30.75 20.73 -4.52
N GLY A 391 -30.53 20.33 -5.77
CA GLY A 391 -29.99 21.15 -6.86
C GLY A 391 -29.10 20.33 -7.80
N PRO A 392 -28.17 20.97 -8.54
CA PRO A 392 -27.23 20.27 -9.40
C PRO A 392 -26.21 19.45 -8.61
N LEU A 393 -26.10 18.16 -8.92
CA LEU A 393 -25.12 17.23 -8.38
C LEU A 393 -24.52 16.41 -9.54
N PRO A 394 -23.28 16.70 -9.95
CA PRO A 394 -22.65 16.00 -11.08
C PRO A 394 -22.53 14.49 -10.88
N ALA A 395 -22.36 13.76 -11.98
CA ALA A 395 -22.07 12.33 -11.96
C ALA A 395 -20.84 12.03 -11.08
N GLY A 396 -20.98 11.05 -10.16
CA GLY A 396 -19.90 10.66 -9.25
C GLY A 396 -19.66 11.60 -8.07
N ALA A 397 -20.37 12.73 -7.98
CA ALA A 397 -20.15 13.71 -6.91
C ALA A 397 -20.64 13.22 -5.54
N ILE A 398 -20.03 13.79 -4.50
CA ILE A 398 -20.43 13.61 -3.11
C ILE A 398 -20.89 14.95 -2.52
N ALA A 399 -21.74 14.89 -1.48
CA ALA A 399 -22.11 16.06 -0.68
C ALA A 399 -22.26 15.67 0.81
N ALA A 400 -22.20 16.67 1.69
CA ALA A 400 -22.51 16.55 3.12
C ALA A 400 -23.50 17.64 3.53
N VAL A 401 -24.76 17.30 3.74
CA VAL A 401 -25.81 18.30 3.98
C VAL A 401 -26.02 18.51 5.47
N VAL A 402 -26.12 19.78 5.88
CA VAL A 402 -26.58 20.21 7.21
C VAL A 402 -27.58 21.35 7.10
N ALA A 403 -28.44 21.51 8.10
CA ALA A 403 -29.24 22.72 8.28
C ALA A 403 -28.56 23.62 9.32
N THR A 404 -28.13 24.83 8.93
CA THR A 404 -27.37 25.72 9.82
C THR A 404 -27.52 27.18 9.43
N ASP A 405 -27.55 28.07 10.42
CA ASP A 405 -27.38 29.51 10.22
C ASP A 405 -25.92 29.93 10.18
N THR A 406 -25.00 29.06 10.64
CA THR A 406 -23.57 29.35 10.71
C THR A 406 -22.97 29.40 9.31
N PRO A 407 -22.24 30.48 8.94
CA PRO A 407 -21.55 30.55 7.64
C PRO A 407 -20.61 29.36 7.44
N VAL A 408 -20.75 28.68 6.29
CA VAL A 408 -19.84 27.60 5.86
C VAL A 408 -18.90 28.16 4.79
N PRO A 409 -17.58 27.96 4.92
CA PRO A 409 -16.62 28.39 3.91
C PRO A 409 -16.92 27.77 2.54
N ARG A 410 -16.76 28.57 1.47
CA ARG A 410 -16.84 28.06 0.10
C ARG A 410 -15.58 27.31 -0.26
N HIS A 411 -15.76 26.19 -0.94
CA HIS A 411 -14.70 25.33 -1.45
C HIS A 411 -14.94 25.01 -2.92
N GLU A 412 -13.87 24.80 -3.66
CA GLU A 412 -13.98 24.28 -5.02
C GLU A 412 -14.65 22.90 -4.98
N PRO A 413 -15.60 22.63 -5.90
CA PRO A 413 -16.16 21.30 -6.06
C PRO A 413 -15.06 20.25 -6.27
N PRO A 414 -15.18 19.05 -5.69
CA PRO A 414 -14.20 17.98 -5.86
C PRO A 414 -14.30 17.35 -7.25
N THR A 415 -13.88 18.10 -8.27
CA THR A 415 -13.78 17.67 -9.66
C THR A 415 -12.32 17.49 -10.05
N GLY A 416 -12.06 16.91 -11.21
CA GLY A 416 -10.72 16.70 -11.74
C GLY A 416 -10.76 15.78 -12.95
N ASP A 417 -9.63 15.64 -13.63
CA ASP A 417 -9.50 14.65 -14.71
C ASP A 417 -9.59 13.23 -14.12
N PRO A 418 -10.57 12.39 -14.54
CA PRO A 418 -10.62 10.98 -14.14
C PRO A 418 -9.61 10.12 -14.92
N SER A 419 -8.84 10.70 -15.85
CA SER A 419 -7.80 9.98 -16.57
C SER A 419 -6.71 9.51 -15.61
N PHE A 420 -6.27 8.27 -15.84
CA PHE A 420 -5.32 7.63 -14.96
C PHE A 420 -3.89 8.06 -15.32
N PRO A 421 -3.12 8.67 -14.39
CA PRO A 421 -1.78 9.11 -14.68
C PRO A 421 -0.82 7.92 -14.85
N ALA A 422 0.03 7.89 -15.89
CA ALA A 422 1.07 6.88 -16.01
C ALA A 422 2.40 7.41 -15.46
N ARG A 423 3.19 6.53 -14.83
CA ARG A 423 4.54 6.84 -14.36
C ARG A 423 5.45 5.67 -14.69
N ALA A 424 6.33 5.90 -15.66
CA ALA A 424 7.31 4.91 -16.08
C ALA A 424 8.54 4.98 -15.16
N ALA A 425 9.08 3.82 -14.80
CA ALA A 425 10.39 3.75 -14.18
C ALA A 425 11.47 4.04 -15.23
N VAL A 426 12.27 5.07 -15.00
CA VAL A 426 13.35 5.50 -15.90
C VAL A 426 14.67 4.96 -15.37
N ARG A 427 15.45 4.34 -16.25
CA ARG A 427 16.80 3.87 -15.92
C ARG A 427 17.72 5.07 -15.67
N ALA A 428 18.36 5.12 -14.50
CA ALA A 428 19.44 6.05 -14.22
C ALA A 428 20.66 5.68 -15.08
N ARG A 429 21.22 6.64 -15.81
CA ARG A 429 22.42 6.45 -16.63
C ARG A 429 23.59 7.18 -16.01
N THR A 430 24.58 6.43 -15.56
CA THR A 430 25.90 6.95 -15.20
C THR A 430 26.76 6.99 -16.46
N PRO A 431 27.30 8.14 -16.89
CA PRO A 431 28.14 8.22 -18.08
C PRO A 431 29.57 7.74 -17.79
N TRP A 432 30.16 7.01 -18.74
CA TRP A 432 31.52 6.47 -18.64
C TRP A 432 32.30 6.72 -19.93
N SER A 433 33.62 6.85 -19.81
CA SER A 433 34.50 6.99 -20.97
C SER A 433 35.10 5.64 -21.35
N PRO A 434 35.12 5.27 -22.65
CA PRO A 434 35.75 4.03 -23.08
C PRO A 434 37.25 3.97 -22.73
N LEU A 435 37.71 2.80 -22.29
CA LEU A 435 39.12 2.54 -22.01
C LEU A 435 39.86 2.14 -23.30
N ALA A 436 41.03 2.73 -23.52
CA ALA A 436 41.84 2.45 -24.72
C ALA A 436 42.44 1.03 -24.76
N ALA A 437 42.62 0.41 -23.60
CA ALA A 437 43.21 -0.92 -23.45
C ALA A 437 42.28 -1.83 -22.62
N LEU A 438 42.34 -3.13 -22.89
CA LEU A 438 41.63 -4.15 -22.12
C LEU A 438 42.21 -4.21 -20.70
N PRO A 439 41.42 -4.02 -19.64
CA PRO A 439 41.89 -4.18 -18.27
C PRO A 439 42.30 -5.63 -17.96
N ASP A 440 43.32 -5.79 -17.12
CA ASP A 440 43.81 -7.10 -16.70
C ASP A 440 42.71 -7.92 -16.00
N GLY A 441 42.55 -9.20 -16.37
CA GLY A 441 41.57 -10.11 -15.77
C GLY A 441 40.15 -10.02 -16.36
N MET A 442 39.91 -9.07 -17.27
CA MET A 442 38.66 -8.95 -18.00
C MET A 442 38.68 -9.67 -19.35
N VAL A 443 37.50 -10.02 -19.82
CA VAL A 443 37.27 -10.58 -21.16
C VAL A 443 36.47 -9.61 -22.01
N THR A 444 36.80 -9.55 -23.30
CA THR A 444 36.08 -8.71 -24.26
C THR A 444 34.80 -9.41 -24.71
N VAL A 445 33.73 -8.63 -24.83
CA VAL A 445 32.50 -8.99 -25.52
C VAL A 445 32.31 -8.00 -26.67
N ASP A 446 32.19 -8.53 -27.89
CA ASP A 446 31.97 -7.69 -29.06
C ASP A 446 30.59 -7.03 -29.02
N GLY A 447 30.54 -5.77 -29.47
CA GLY A 447 29.29 -5.04 -29.58
C GLY A 447 28.38 -5.63 -30.65
N GLY A 448 27.09 -5.35 -30.54
CA GLY A 448 26.13 -5.95 -31.46
C GLY A 448 24.69 -5.75 -31.04
N ARG A 449 23.79 -6.28 -31.89
CA ARG A 449 22.38 -6.41 -31.57
C ARG A 449 22.15 -7.79 -30.95
N HIS A 450 21.48 -7.82 -29.81
CA HIS A 450 21.08 -9.04 -29.11
C HIS A 450 19.58 -9.00 -28.86
N ASP A 451 18.90 -10.13 -29.06
CA ASP A 451 17.49 -10.29 -28.70
C ASP A 451 17.40 -11.20 -27.47
N LEU A 452 17.53 -10.61 -26.28
CA LEU A 452 17.60 -11.34 -25.02
C LEU A 452 16.22 -11.87 -24.61
N THR A 453 16.20 -13.10 -24.09
CA THR A 453 15.06 -13.60 -23.31
C THR A 453 15.32 -13.28 -21.85
N VAL A 454 14.36 -12.66 -21.16
CA VAL A 454 14.46 -12.45 -19.72
C VAL A 454 13.31 -13.17 -19.03
N HIS A 455 13.65 -14.07 -18.14
CA HIS A 455 12.72 -14.68 -17.20
C HIS A 455 12.74 -13.91 -15.89
N HIS A 456 11.58 -13.73 -15.27
CA HIS A 456 11.49 -13.18 -13.93
C HIS A 456 10.24 -13.72 -13.25
N ARG A 457 10.18 -13.65 -11.92
CA ARG A 457 8.91 -13.85 -11.24
C ARG A 457 8.14 -12.53 -11.23
N VAL A 458 6.91 -12.56 -11.73
CA VAL A 458 5.91 -11.51 -11.46
C VAL A 458 5.53 -11.69 -10.00
N ARG A 459 5.82 -10.69 -9.17
CA ARG A 459 5.50 -10.67 -7.74
C ARG A 459 4.49 -9.57 -7.51
N GLU A 460 3.33 -9.80 -8.12
CA GLU A 460 2.20 -8.89 -8.28
C GLU A 460 2.48 -7.70 -9.19
N THR A 461 3.70 -7.18 -9.16
CA THR A 461 4.19 -6.18 -10.09
C THR A 461 5.22 -6.77 -11.06
N GLY A 462 5.33 -6.13 -12.23
CA GLY A 462 6.27 -6.53 -13.27
C GLY A 462 7.72 -6.10 -12.98
N LEU A 463 8.62 -6.39 -13.93
CA LEU A 463 10.05 -6.14 -13.78
C LEU A 463 10.44 -4.66 -13.94
N TYR A 464 9.99 -3.99 -15.01
CA TYR A 464 10.32 -2.58 -15.31
C TYR A 464 9.11 -1.67 -15.57
N GLY A 465 7.97 -2.27 -15.92
CA GLY A 465 6.85 -1.59 -16.58
C GLY A 465 5.96 -0.75 -15.66
N GLU A 466 4.96 -0.12 -16.27
CA GLU A 466 3.87 0.58 -15.59
C GLU A 466 3.07 -0.38 -14.70
N ALA A 467 2.29 0.19 -13.78
CA ALA A 467 1.38 -0.58 -12.94
C ALA A 467 0.54 -1.55 -13.77
N PRO A 468 0.38 -2.81 -13.32
CA PRO A 468 -0.44 -3.79 -13.99
C PRO A 468 -1.92 -3.48 -13.70
N TYR A 469 -2.43 -2.35 -14.21
CA TYR A 469 -3.84 -2.02 -14.06
C TYR A 469 -4.67 -3.18 -14.56
N VAL A 470 -5.61 -3.63 -13.74
CA VAL A 470 -6.45 -4.77 -14.04
C VAL A 470 -7.87 -4.30 -14.32
N ASP A 471 -8.40 -4.73 -15.46
CA ASP A 471 -9.83 -4.61 -15.77
C ASP A 471 -10.64 -5.72 -15.04
N GLU A 472 -9.94 -6.65 -14.39
CA GLU A 472 -10.55 -7.70 -13.57
C GLU A 472 -11.12 -7.11 -12.29
N TRP A 473 -12.23 -7.71 -11.83
CA TRP A 473 -12.86 -7.25 -10.59
C TRP A 473 -11.97 -7.50 -9.36
N LYS A 474 -11.14 -8.55 -9.38
CA LYS A 474 -10.10 -8.80 -8.39
C LYS A 474 -8.98 -9.65 -9.00
N PRO A 475 -7.73 -9.17 -9.04
CA PRO A 475 -6.62 -9.97 -9.54
C PRO A 475 -6.31 -11.08 -8.53
N LEU A 476 -6.44 -12.33 -8.95
CA LEU A 476 -6.23 -13.51 -8.11
C LEU A 476 -5.10 -14.39 -8.66
N PRO A 477 -4.50 -15.26 -7.83
CA PRO A 477 -3.62 -16.31 -8.31
C PRO A 477 -4.23 -17.10 -9.48
N PRO A 478 -3.41 -17.51 -10.48
CA PRO A 478 -1.95 -17.42 -10.52
C PRO A 478 -1.39 -16.07 -11.02
N ARG A 479 -2.23 -15.08 -11.35
CA ARG A 479 -1.77 -13.84 -12.00
C ARG A 479 -0.85 -12.99 -11.14
N LEU A 480 -1.02 -13.09 -9.83
CA LEU A 480 -0.20 -12.36 -8.87
C LEU A 480 1.22 -12.93 -8.81
N HIS A 481 1.39 -14.24 -8.68
CA HIS A 481 2.71 -14.90 -8.60
C HIS A 481 2.87 -15.93 -9.71
N HIS A 482 3.56 -15.55 -10.78
CA HIS A 482 3.87 -16.46 -11.89
C HIS A 482 5.19 -16.08 -12.57
N THR A 483 5.72 -16.98 -13.39
CA THR A 483 6.90 -16.68 -14.22
C THR A 483 6.50 -15.83 -15.41
N GLY A 484 7.09 -14.64 -15.53
CA GLY A 484 7.00 -13.76 -16.69
C GLY A 484 8.19 -13.96 -17.63
N THR A 485 7.97 -13.74 -18.92
CA THR A 485 9.02 -13.73 -19.94
C THR A 485 8.96 -12.40 -20.70
N LEU A 486 10.11 -11.72 -20.81
CA LEU A 486 10.28 -10.50 -21.59
C LEU A 486 11.27 -10.75 -22.73
N ARG A 487 11.02 -10.17 -23.90
CA ARG A 487 11.97 -10.14 -25.02
C ARG A 487 12.57 -8.74 -25.10
N ARG A 488 13.89 -8.65 -24.95
CA ARG A 488 14.62 -7.37 -24.93
C ARG A 488 15.54 -7.28 -26.15
N PRO A 489 15.13 -6.56 -27.21
CA PRO A 489 16.04 -6.20 -28.29
C PRO A 489 16.97 -5.09 -27.79
N VAL A 490 18.23 -5.42 -27.57
CA VAL A 490 19.24 -4.48 -27.06
C VAL A 490 20.36 -4.31 -28.07
N ARG A 491 20.97 -3.13 -28.08
CA ARG A 491 22.20 -2.86 -28.81
C ARG A 491 23.28 -2.52 -27.79
N LEU A 492 24.28 -3.37 -27.70
CA LEU A 492 25.43 -3.18 -26.82
C LEU A 492 26.60 -2.64 -27.64
N GLY A 493 27.35 -1.71 -27.06
CA GLY A 493 28.67 -1.37 -27.55
C GLY A 493 29.66 -2.48 -27.20
N ARG A 494 30.88 -2.41 -27.73
CA ARG A 494 31.96 -3.31 -27.31
C ARG A 494 32.36 -3.01 -25.87
N PHE A 495 32.49 -4.04 -25.03
CA PHE A 495 32.83 -3.87 -23.63
C PHE A 495 33.77 -4.97 -23.12
N ALA A 496 34.41 -4.71 -21.99
CA ALA A 496 35.13 -5.68 -21.18
C ALA A 496 34.34 -5.96 -19.90
N ILE A 497 34.39 -7.19 -19.37
CA ILE A 497 33.76 -7.58 -18.11
C ILE A 497 34.66 -8.51 -17.31
N ASP A 498 34.63 -8.38 -15.99
CA ASP A 498 35.36 -9.29 -15.10
C ASP A 498 34.84 -10.73 -15.19
N THR A 499 35.78 -11.65 -15.39
CA THR A 499 35.49 -13.10 -15.40
C THR A 499 35.07 -13.63 -14.04
N HIS A 500 35.40 -12.96 -12.94
CA HIS A 500 35.02 -13.33 -11.56
C HIS A 500 34.45 -12.13 -10.79
N GLU A 501 33.64 -12.36 -9.76
CA GLU A 501 33.24 -11.31 -8.82
C GLU A 501 34.45 -10.63 -8.16
N VAL A 502 34.28 -9.35 -7.82
CA VAL A 502 35.20 -8.61 -6.96
C VAL A 502 35.27 -9.32 -5.61
N THR A 503 36.48 -9.52 -5.07
CA THR A 503 36.68 -10.24 -3.82
C THR A 503 36.79 -9.32 -2.61
N HIS A 504 36.59 -9.86 -1.40
CA HIS A 504 36.91 -9.12 -0.17
C HIS A 504 38.36 -8.63 -0.14
N GLY A 505 39.32 -9.41 -0.65
CA GLY A 505 40.74 -9.01 -0.70
C GLY A 505 41.00 -7.85 -1.68
N GLN A 506 40.30 -7.80 -2.81
CA GLN A 506 40.32 -6.67 -3.73
C GLN A 506 39.69 -5.42 -3.09
N TYR A 507 38.53 -5.59 -2.48
CA TYR A 507 37.81 -4.50 -1.82
C TYR A 507 38.58 -3.93 -0.61
N ALA A 508 39.26 -4.77 0.17
CA ALA A 508 40.12 -4.34 1.27
C ALA A 508 41.26 -3.43 0.80
N ARG A 509 41.82 -3.66 -0.40
CA ARG A 509 42.83 -2.75 -0.99
C ARG A 509 42.24 -1.41 -1.36
N PHE A 510 41.03 -1.39 -1.93
CA PHE A 510 40.28 -0.15 -2.17
C PHE A 510 40.10 0.63 -0.87
N LEU A 511 39.60 0.00 0.19
CA LEU A 511 39.39 0.65 1.49
C LEU A 511 40.69 1.22 2.07
N ALA A 512 41.80 0.47 1.98
CA ALA A 512 43.10 0.92 2.45
C ALA A 512 43.66 2.09 1.63
N ALA A 513 43.39 2.13 0.32
CA ALA A 513 43.90 3.16 -0.58
C ALA A 513 43.11 4.48 -0.50
N THR A 514 41.80 4.41 -0.29
CA THR A 514 40.91 5.58 -0.38
C THR A 514 40.42 6.09 0.97
N GLY A 515 40.42 5.22 1.99
CA GLY A 515 39.74 5.52 3.26
C GLY A 515 38.21 5.58 3.13
N TYR A 516 37.64 5.02 2.06
CA TYR A 516 36.21 5.10 1.77
C TYR A 516 35.32 4.75 2.96
N ARG A 517 34.27 5.54 3.16
CA ARG A 517 33.20 5.30 4.12
C ARG A 517 31.87 5.61 3.41
N PRO A 518 30.88 4.72 3.50
CA PRO A 518 29.55 5.03 2.98
C PRO A 518 28.89 6.16 3.77
N VAL A 519 27.91 6.82 3.15
CA VAL A 519 27.05 7.82 3.82
C VAL A 519 26.44 7.25 5.10
N ARG A 520 26.05 5.97 5.05
CA ARG A 520 25.45 5.19 6.13
C ARG A 520 26.32 3.97 6.42
N PRO A 521 27.06 3.90 7.55
CA PRO A 521 28.00 2.81 7.85
C PRO A 521 27.33 1.54 8.36
N GLU A 522 26.02 1.56 8.60
CA GLU A 522 25.26 0.41 9.08
C GLU A 522 25.43 -0.77 8.11
N ARG A 523 25.67 -1.94 8.71
CA ARG A 523 25.86 -3.23 8.02
C ARG A 523 26.99 -3.26 6.98
N PHE A 524 27.89 -2.26 6.98
CA PHE A 524 29.05 -2.25 6.09
C PHE A 524 30.15 -3.17 6.60
N THR A 525 30.22 -4.37 6.03
CA THR A 525 31.19 -5.43 6.38
C THR A 525 32.15 -5.75 5.24
N ALA A 526 32.09 -4.99 4.15
CA ALA A 526 32.92 -5.17 2.97
C ALA A 526 34.42 -5.19 3.32
N GLY A 527 35.17 -6.07 2.65
CA GLY A 527 36.61 -6.27 2.91
C GLY A 527 36.97 -7.07 4.18
N GLN A 528 35.99 -7.52 4.99
CA GLN A 528 36.27 -8.27 6.23
C GLN A 528 36.13 -9.80 6.11
N GLY A 529 35.58 -10.31 5.01
CA GLY A 529 35.42 -11.74 4.73
C GLY A 529 36.69 -12.42 4.18
N PRO A 530 36.62 -13.72 3.85
CA PRO A 530 37.73 -14.45 3.24
C PRO A 530 38.21 -13.78 1.95
N ALA A 531 39.53 -13.59 1.80
CA ALA A 531 40.11 -12.73 0.77
C ALA A 531 39.74 -13.10 -0.68
N ASP A 532 39.51 -14.39 -0.95
CA ASP A 532 39.19 -14.90 -2.30
C ASP A 532 37.68 -15.10 -2.55
N ALA A 533 36.87 -14.95 -1.50
CA ALA A 533 35.40 -14.99 -1.60
C ALA A 533 34.87 -13.69 -2.23
N PRO A 534 33.71 -13.73 -2.92
CA PRO A 534 33.09 -12.53 -3.45
C PRO A 534 32.81 -11.54 -2.32
N VAL A 535 33.03 -10.25 -2.57
CA VAL A 535 32.71 -9.21 -1.58
C VAL A 535 31.20 -9.15 -1.38
N THR A 536 30.79 -9.16 -0.12
CA THR A 536 29.40 -8.94 0.31
C THR A 536 29.32 -7.85 1.38
N GLY A 537 28.11 -7.50 1.82
CA GLY A 537 27.90 -6.38 2.73
C GLY A 537 28.18 -5.02 2.07
N VAL A 538 27.87 -4.92 0.78
CA VAL A 538 27.95 -3.72 -0.06
C VAL A 538 26.57 -3.40 -0.64
N ASP A 539 26.26 -2.13 -0.81
CA ASP A 539 25.12 -1.66 -1.59
C ASP A 539 25.55 -1.16 -2.99
N LEU A 540 24.61 -0.61 -3.76
CA LEU A 540 24.89 -0.11 -5.11
C LEU A 540 25.89 1.05 -5.11
N ALA A 541 25.84 1.95 -4.13
CA ALA A 541 26.75 3.08 -4.04
C ALA A 541 28.16 2.63 -3.65
N ASP A 542 28.28 1.66 -2.74
CA ASP A 542 29.54 1.03 -2.34
C ASP A 542 30.24 0.34 -3.54
N ALA A 543 29.45 -0.36 -4.36
CA ALA A 543 29.94 -1.08 -5.54
C ALA A 543 30.40 -0.09 -6.63
N ARG A 544 29.62 0.97 -6.87
CA ARG A 544 30.00 2.06 -7.79
C ARG A 544 31.28 2.78 -7.33
N ALA A 545 31.41 3.08 -6.03
CA ALA A 545 32.60 3.74 -5.50
C ALA A 545 33.88 2.91 -5.69
N TYR A 546 33.79 1.58 -5.53
CA TYR A 546 34.90 0.68 -5.86
C TYR A 546 35.21 0.69 -7.35
N ALA A 547 34.18 0.59 -8.21
CA ALA A 547 34.36 0.56 -9.64
C ALA A 547 35.03 1.86 -10.14
N ASP A 548 34.53 3.02 -9.68
CA ASP A 548 35.10 4.33 -9.96
C ASP A 548 36.58 4.42 -9.58
N TRP A 549 36.95 3.95 -8.38
CA TRP A 549 38.35 3.91 -7.94
C TRP A 549 39.22 3.02 -8.84
N ALA A 550 38.67 1.91 -9.33
CA ALA A 550 39.34 1.02 -10.26
C ALA A 550 39.39 1.56 -11.71
N GLY A 551 38.73 2.70 -12.00
CA GLY A 551 38.59 3.24 -13.35
C GLY A 551 37.64 2.42 -14.23
N LEU A 552 36.67 1.75 -13.61
CA LEU A 552 35.74 0.79 -14.20
C LEU A 552 34.31 1.14 -13.79
N ARG A 553 33.32 0.43 -14.32
CA ARG A 553 31.90 0.55 -13.95
C ARG A 553 31.28 -0.78 -13.56
N LEU A 554 30.04 -0.77 -13.09
CA LEU A 554 29.25 -2.01 -13.03
C LEU A 554 28.78 -2.41 -14.45
N PRO A 555 28.65 -3.72 -14.74
CA PRO A 555 28.00 -4.17 -15.97
C PRO A 555 26.51 -3.81 -15.91
N THR A 556 25.91 -3.52 -17.06
CA THR A 556 24.44 -3.51 -17.16
C THR A 556 23.90 -4.93 -17.05
N GLU A 557 22.62 -5.09 -16.72
CA GLU A 557 21.95 -6.39 -16.71
C GLU A 557 22.08 -7.16 -18.04
N ASP A 558 22.03 -6.42 -19.15
CA ASP A 558 22.06 -6.97 -20.51
C ASP A 558 23.49 -7.43 -20.86
N GLU A 559 24.50 -6.65 -20.51
CA GLU A 559 25.92 -7.01 -20.66
C GLU A 559 26.28 -8.25 -19.84
N TRP A 560 25.82 -8.29 -18.58
CA TRP A 560 26.04 -9.43 -17.71
C TRP A 560 25.41 -10.69 -18.31
N GLN A 561 24.16 -10.59 -18.80
CA GLN A 561 23.47 -11.74 -19.40
C GLN A 561 24.18 -12.24 -20.66
N VAL A 562 24.56 -11.34 -21.58
CA VAL A 562 25.28 -11.73 -22.81
C VAL A 562 26.59 -12.43 -22.48
N ALA A 563 27.37 -11.91 -21.53
CA ALA A 563 28.64 -12.53 -21.13
C ALA A 563 28.41 -13.91 -20.47
N ALA A 564 27.39 -14.04 -19.62
CA ALA A 564 27.04 -15.27 -18.95
C ALA A 564 26.54 -16.35 -19.93
N GLU A 565 25.66 -16.02 -20.87
CA GLU A 565 25.16 -16.93 -21.91
C GLU A 565 26.27 -17.39 -22.87
N ALA A 566 27.29 -16.55 -23.09
CA ALA A 566 28.49 -16.90 -23.85
C ALA A 566 29.48 -17.79 -23.07
N GLY A 567 29.19 -18.13 -21.81
CA GLY A 567 30.07 -18.96 -20.97
C GLY A 567 31.35 -18.25 -20.51
N LEU A 568 31.35 -16.92 -20.50
CA LEU A 568 32.53 -16.11 -20.19
C LEU A 568 32.71 -15.82 -18.69
N LEU A 569 31.67 -16.04 -17.88
CA LEU A 569 31.68 -15.75 -16.45
C LEU A 569 31.92 -17.01 -15.62
N VAL A 570 32.83 -16.92 -14.67
CA VAL A 570 33.09 -17.94 -13.64
C VAL A 570 32.67 -17.37 -12.29
N ARG A 571 31.74 -18.04 -11.61
CA ARG A 571 31.16 -17.55 -10.34
C ARG A 571 31.96 -18.05 -9.15
N ARG A 572 32.25 -17.15 -8.20
CA ARG A 572 32.91 -17.48 -6.94
C ARG A 572 31.92 -18.06 -5.93
N GLU A 573 32.45 -18.84 -5.00
CA GLU A 573 31.70 -19.37 -3.85
C GLU A 573 31.99 -18.55 -2.58
N PRO A 574 30.99 -18.37 -1.69
CA PRO A 574 29.59 -18.72 -1.89
C PRO A 574 28.95 -17.89 -3.02
N LEU A 575 28.03 -18.47 -3.79
CA LEU A 575 27.34 -17.74 -4.86
C LEU A 575 26.59 -16.51 -4.32
N VAL A 576 26.73 -15.39 -5.01
CA VAL A 576 26.07 -14.12 -4.69
C VAL A 576 25.31 -13.56 -5.89
N TRP A 577 24.22 -12.86 -5.62
CA TRP A 577 23.58 -11.98 -6.58
C TRP A 577 24.59 -10.93 -7.05
N ASN A 578 24.56 -10.57 -8.33
CA ASN A 578 25.42 -9.54 -8.88
C ASN A 578 24.60 -8.25 -9.04
N LEU A 579 25.03 -7.16 -8.39
CA LEU A 579 24.56 -5.81 -8.69
C LEU A 579 24.91 -5.43 -10.13
N THR A 580 24.03 -4.67 -10.76
CA THR A 580 24.20 -4.18 -12.13
C THR A 580 23.98 -2.67 -12.20
N GLU A 581 24.49 -2.03 -13.24
CA GLU A 581 24.25 -0.61 -13.55
C GLU A 581 22.86 -0.41 -14.21
N SER A 582 21.85 -1.14 -13.73
CA SER A 582 20.46 -1.11 -14.18
C SER A 582 19.53 -0.62 -13.07
N GLU A 583 19.92 0.48 -12.43
CA GLU A 583 19.09 1.21 -11.49
C GLU A 583 17.98 1.98 -12.21
N HIS A 584 16.78 1.96 -11.64
CA HIS A 584 15.60 2.65 -12.13
C HIS A 584 14.92 3.41 -11.00
N SER A 585 14.32 4.55 -11.34
CA SER A 585 13.45 5.32 -10.44
C SER A 585 12.20 5.76 -11.20
N ASP A 586 11.07 5.71 -10.52
CA ASP A 586 9.82 6.36 -10.96
C ASP A 586 9.55 7.67 -10.19
N GLY A 587 10.42 8.05 -9.25
CA GLY A 587 10.27 9.19 -8.33
C GLY A 587 9.46 8.88 -7.07
N ARG A 588 9.07 7.62 -6.87
CA ARG A 588 8.42 7.08 -5.67
C ARG A 588 9.16 5.81 -5.22
N THR A 589 9.48 4.94 -6.16
CA THR A 589 10.25 3.71 -5.94
C THR A 589 11.55 3.77 -6.72
N ARG A 590 12.65 3.41 -6.03
CA ARG A 590 13.98 3.19 -6.62
C ARG A 590 14.33 1.71 -6.55
N PHE A 591 14.83 1.12 -7.62
CA PHE A 591 15.18 -0.31 -7.68
C PHE A 591 16.35 -0.60 -8.63
N VAL A 592 16.98 -1.76 -8.47
CA VAL A 592 18.03 -2.27 -9.36
C VAL A 592 17.70 -3.68 -9.82
N ILE A 593 18.23 -4.10 -10.97
CA ILE A 593 18.13 -5.49 -11.41
C ILE A 593 19.34 -6.29 -10.97
N LEU A 594 19.07 -7.42 -10.33
CA LEU A 594 20.07 -8.41 -9.92
C LEU A 594 20.12 -9.57 -10.92
N LYS A 595 21.31 -10.15 -11.05
CA LYS A 595 21.57 -11.30 -11.92
C LYS A 595 22.31 -12.43 -11.20
N GLY A 596 22.11 -13.65 -11.68
CA GLY A 596 22.87 -14.85 -11.30
C GLY A 596 22.34 -15.66 -10.11
N GLY A 597 21.54 -15.12 -9.21
CA GLY A 597 21.10 -15.85 -8.01
C GLY A 597 22.15 -15.87 -6.90
N CYS A 598 21.86 -16.47 -5.76
CA CYS A 598 22.80 -16.62 -4.63
C CYS A 598 22.75 -18.02 -4.02
N ALA A 599 23.62 -18.31 -3.04
CA ALA A 599 23.59 -19.59 -2.33
C ALA A 599 22.40 -19.69 -1.36
N TYR A 600 21.93 -18.57 -0.82
CA TYR A 600 20.81 -18.53 0.12
C TYR A 600 19.46 -18.69 -0.57
N ARG A 601 18.53 -19.39 0.09
CA ARG A 601 17.14 -19.52 -0.35
C ARG A 601 16.23 -19.69 0.87
N ALA A 602 15.32 -18.74 1.07
CA ALA A 602 14.22 -18.92 2.01
C ALA A 602 13.14 -19.83 1.39
N GLU A 603 12.53 -20.68 2.22
CA GLU A 603 11.50 -21.65 1.80
C GLU A 603 10.24 -21.51 2.67
N GLY A 604 9.12 -22.09 2.23
CA GLY A 604 7.87 -22.11 3.01
C GLY A 604 6.86 -21.01 2.67
N SER A 605 7.23 -20.02 1.85
CA SER A 605 6.31 -19.00 1.35
C SER A 605 6.67 -18.54 -0.06
N ASP A 606 5.66 -18.36 -0.91
CA ASP A 606 5.83 -17.77 -2.24
C ASP A 606 6.03 -16.24 -2.18
N TRP A 607 5.98 -15.63 -1.00
CA TRP A 607 6.19 -14.19 -0.81
C TRP A 607 7.67 -13.80 -0.71
N TYR A 608 8.60 -14.73 -0.48
CA TYR A 608 10.04 -14.40 -0.43
C TYR A 608 10.57 -13.90 -1.77
N LEU A 609 11.64 -13.12 -1.75
CA LEU A 609 12.49 -12.84 -2.91
C LEU A 609 13.03 -14.16 -3.46
N ASP A 610 13.21 -14.22 -4.78
CA ASP A 610 13.88 -15.37 -5.39
C ASP A 610 15.29 -15.53 -4.80
N GLY A 611 15.63 -16.75 -4.43
CA GLY A 611 16.96 -17.16 -3.96
C GLY A 611 17.50 -18.32 -4.80
N GLY A 612 18.60 -18.91 -4.35
CA GLY A 612 19.26 -20.03 -5.03
C GLY A 612 20.00 -19.61 -6.31
N PRO A 613 20.82 -20.50 -6.88
CA PRO A 613 21.50 -20.26 -8.14
C PRO A 613 20.48 -20.08 -9.27
N GLN A 614 20.65 -19.04 -10.08
CA GLN A 614 19.73 -18.72 -11.17
C GLN A 614 20.43 -18.77 -12.53
N PRO A 615 19.72 -19.24 -13.59
CA PRO A 615 20.19 -19.15 -14.96
C PRO A 615 20.50 -17.71 -15.41
N PRO A 616 21.34 -17.53 -16.46
CA PRO A 616 21.73 -16.21 -16.94
C PRO A 616 20.59 -15.28 -17.36
N ASP A 617 19.50 -15.86 -17.86
CA ASP A 617 18.32 -15.16 -18.35
C ASP A 617 17.32 -14.77 -17.25
N VAL A 618 17.54 -15.21 -16.01
CA VAL A 618 16.71 -14.80 -14.87
C VAL A 618 17.14 -13.42 -14.37
N SER A 619 16.16 -12.55 -14.11
CA SER A 619 16.35 -11.22 -13.55
C SER A 619 15.43 -11.01 -12.36
N VAL A 620 15.95 -10.35 -11.32
CA VAL A 620 15.20 -10.01 -10.11
C VAL A 620 15.23 -8.51 -9.89
N LYS A 621 14.06 -7.92 -9.68
CA LYS A 621 13.92 -6.53 -9.22
C LYS A 621 14.16 -6.48 -7.72
N LEU A 622 15.21 -5.78 -7.30
CA LEU A 622 15.46 -5.45 -5.89
C LEU A 622 15.11 -3.99 -5.66
N LEU A 623 14.12 -3.72 -4.80
CA LEU A 623 13.86 -2.34 -4.35
C LEU A 623 15.04 -1.87 -3.50
N LEU A 624 15.54 -0.68 -3.79
CA LEU A 624 16.60 -0.09 -2.99
C LEU A 624 16.03 0.32 -1.63
N THR A 625 16.78 0.01 -0.58
CA THR A 625 16.43 0.26 0.80
C THR A 625 17.48 1.14 1.46
N GLY A 626 17.06 1.90 2.47
CA GLY A 626 17.88 2.83 3.24
C GLY A 626 18.52 2.19 4.48
N ALA A 627 19.18 3.02 5.29
CA ALA A 627 19.83 2.62 6.55
C ALA A 627 20.78 1.40 6.41
N GLY A 628 21.44 1.27 5.26
CA GLY A 628 22.35 0.15 4.97
C GLY A 628 21.68 -1.20 4.74
N LEU A 629 20.34 -1.27 4.68
CA LEU A 629 19.62 -2.52 4.49
C LEU A 629 19.76 -3.12 3.08
N GLY A 630 20.26 -2.35 2.11
CA GLY A 630 20.70 -2.87 0.82
C GLY A 630 21.95 -3.76 0.91
N ARG A 631 22.72 -3.64 2.01
CA ARG A 631 23.93 -4.44 2.26
C ARG A 631 23.55 -5.83 2.74
N SER A 632 23.49 -6.75 1.79
CA SER A 632 23.19 -8.15 2.03
C SER A 632 24.45 -9.01 2.02
N THR A 633 24.43 -10.09 2.79
CA THR A 633 25.41 -11.19 2.73
C THR A 633 25.27 -12.03 1.45
N SER A 634 24.18 -11.85 0.69
CA SER A 634 23.89 -12.55 -0.57
C SER A 634 24.17 -11.71 -1.81
N ILE A 635 24.65 -10.47 -1.67
CA ILE A 635 24.89 -9.55 -2.79
C ILE A 635 26.38 -9.23 -2.91
N GLY A 636 26.90 -9.37 -4.12
CA GLY A 636 28.20 -8.85 -4.54
C GLY A 636 28.11 -8.24 -5.94
N PHE A 637 29.25 -8.09 -6.62
CA PHE A 637 29.28 -7.47 -7.95
C PHE A 637 30.54 -7.83 -8.75
N ARG A 638 30.53 -7.42 -10.01
CA ARG A 638 31.64 -7.48 -10.98
C ARG A 638 31.83 -6.10 -11.58
N CYS A 639 32.98 -5.84 -12.16
CA CYS A 639 33.19 -4.63 -12.95
C CYS A 639 33.15 -4.92 -14.45
N ALA A 640 32.94 -3.85 -15.22
CA ALA A 640 32.97 -3.79 -16.66
C ALA A 640 33.64 -2.47 -17.10
N ALA A 641 34.00 -2.39 -18.37
CA ALA A 641 34.51 -1.17 -18.99
C ALA A 641 34.02 -1.09 -20.44
N ASP A 642 33.65 0.11 -20.88
CA ASP A 642 33.40 0.37 -22.30
C ASP A 642 34.70 0.32 -23.08
N LEU A 643 34.68 -0.27 -24.27
CA LEU A 643 35.83 -0.29 -25.18
C LEU A 643 35.50 0.46 -26.47
N PRO A 644 36.50 1.06 -27.14
CA PRO A 644 36.30 1.61 -28.47
C PRO A 644 35.74 0.56 -29.43
N GLU A 645 34.84 1.01 -30.30
CA GLU A 645 34.44 0.27 -31.49
C GLU A 645 35.69 -0.03 -32.34
N VAL A 646 35.75 -1.22 -32.91
CA VAL A 646 36.84 -1.57 -33.83
C VAL A 646 36.68 -0.69 -35.07
N ALA A 647 37.72 0.08 -35.41
CA ALA A 647 37.74 0.86 -36.64
C ALA A 647 37.51 -0.11 -37.82
N ARG A 648 36.40 0.08 -38.55
CA ARG A 648 36.00 -0.76 -39.68
C ARG A 648 36.89 -0.57 -40.89
#